data_AF-A0A1F4DFI7-F1
#
_entry.id   AF-A0A1F4DFI7-F1
#
_cell.length_a   1.000
_cell.length_b   1.000
_cell.length_c   1.000
_cell.angle_alpha   90.00
_cell.angle_beta   90.00
_cell.angle_gamma   90.00
#
_symmetry.space_group_name_H-M   'P 1'
#
loop_
_entity.id
_entity.type
_entity.pdbx_description
1 polymer ?
#
loop_
_entity_poly.entity_id
_entity_poly.type
_entity_poly.pdbx_seq_one_letter_code
_entity_poly.pdbx_strand_id
1 'polypeptide(L)'
;MKPASAKPADGADRALDVLRFERDSLRAIFAPKSVAVIGATEKEGRVGRTVLWNLIGNPFGGTVYPINKRHKQVLGIRAYSSVGRVPEPVDLAIIVTPAATVPGVVSECVAAGVKGAIIISAGFKEAGAAGVELERQIAETARGRMRLIGPNCLGVMRPATHLNATFASAMARPGTVGFISQSGALLTAVLDWSFRENVGFSACVSVGSMLDVDWGDLINFLGDDPHTHSIMIYMESIGDARSFISAAREVALTKPIIVIKAGRTAAAAKAAASHTGALAGSDDVLDAVFRRCGVLRVNSISDLFHTTEVLAKQPRPSGPRLTIVTNAGGPGVLATDTLIALGGELAELSASTLQALDRVLPPHWSHGNPIDILGDADPERYAQALEIAAKDPNSDGLLVVLTPQAMTDPTETARRLTAFAVTPGKPVLASWMGGKDVAAGEAILNQANIPTFGYPDTATRTFTLMWRYAYNLRGLYETPTLVERATAAAPDRARAQQFILDARASGRTLLSEFESKQVLAAYGIPTVSTRIAGGEDEAVQCASAIGYPVVLKLHSHTITHKTDVGGVQLDLADAEAVRRAYRAIESAAKAAREPPAGGKHFLGVAVQPMVKLEGYELIIGSSIDAQFGPVLLFGAGGQLVEVFRDRALALPPLNTTLAQRMIEQTTIHKALKGVRGRAPVDLAALARLLVQFSQLVVEQRWIKEIDINPLLAAPAPSAGTAGGEGIIALDARIVLHGPDVGEAQLPKLAIRPYPVQYVSAWTSKTGMAVTIRPIRPEDEPLMVRFHATLSEESVYMRYFHYIQYNQRVAHERLTRLCFIDYDREMALVVEREDPKTGEHAILAIGRLSKLHQTAEAEFAILVSDAWQGHGFGGELLRRLVQIGRDEKLERIVATILAGNVAMQGLSRKTGFKLKRVESEFHAELDLSRP
;
A
#
# COMPACT_ATOMS: atom_id res chain seq x y z
N MET A 1 28.99 -4.53 46.73
CA MET A 1 29.14 -5.52 45.64
C MET A 1 27.85 -5.47 44.82
N LYS A 2 27.98 -5.22 43.51
CA LYS A 2 26.90 -4.77 42.60
C LYS A 2 25.81 -5.83 42.39
N PRO A 3 24.53 -5.44 42.20
CA PRO A 3 23.47 -6.34 41.78
C PRO A 3 23.60 -6.69 40.29
N ALA A 4 23.28 -7.94 39.98
CA ALA A 4 23.25 -8.50 38.63
C ALA A 4 22.31 -7.68 37.71
N SER A 5 22.78 -7.42 36.49
CA SER A 5 22.07 -6.70 35.45
C SER A 5 20.73 -7.35 35.14
N ALA A 6 19.65 -6.57 35.25
CA ALA A 6 18.35 -6.90 34.70
C ALA A 6 18.50 -7.17 33.19
N LYS A 7 18.06 -8.35 32.75
CA LYS A 7 17.77 -8.59 31.33
C LYS A 7 16.65 -7.63 30.92
N PRO A 8 16.77 -6.89 29.80
CA PRO A 8 15.64 -6.15 29.27
C PRO A 8 14.57 -7.14 28.78
N ALA A 9 13.33 -6.88 29.17
CA ALA A 9 12.15 -7.55 28.63
C ALA A 9 11.84 -6.96 27.25
N ASP A 10 12.43 -7.53 26.20
CA ASP A 10 12.06 -7.24 24.82
C ASP A 10 12.11 -8.55 24.03
N GLY A 11 10.93 -9.04 23.65
CA GLY A 11 10.74 -10.30 22.93
C GLY A 11 10.75 -10.16 21.40
N ALA A 12 11.11 -9.00 20.87
CA ALA A 12 11.22 -8.78 19.43
C ALA A 12 12.63 -9.16 18.92
N ASP A 13 12.69 -9.91 17.81
CA ASP A 13 13.95 -10.21 17.13
C ASP A 13 14.58 -8.93 16.58
N ARG A 14 15.56 -8.39 17.30
CA ARG A 14 16.31 -7.18 16.95
C ARG A 14 17.02 -7.26 15.59
N ALA A 15 17.13 -8.44 14.98
CA ALA A 15 17.68 -8.60 13.63
C ALA A 15 16.71 -8.15 12.52
N LEU A 16 15.40 -8.11 12.82
CA LEU A 16 14.32 -7.65 11.94
C LEU A 16 13.94 -6.18 12.18
N ASP A 17 14.24 -5.66 13.37
CA ASP A 17 13.99 -4.27 13.78
C ASP A 17 15.19 -3.37 13.44
N VAL A 18 15.44 -3.20 12.14
CA VAL A 18 16.48 -2.29 11.63
C VAL A 18 16.04 -0.82 11.75
N LEU A 19 14.77 -0.56 12.11
CA LEU A 19 14.11 0.73 11.97
C LEU A 19 13.91 1.52 13.26
N ARG A 20 14.15 0.94 14.45
CA ARG A 20 14.16 1.62 15.77
C ARG A 20 13.48 2.99 15.77
N PHE A 21 12.15 3.04 15.72
CA PHE A 21 11.39 4.28 15.91
C PHE A 21 11.10 4.53 17.39
N GLU A 22 12.12 4.48 18.26
CA GLU A 22 11.93 4.84 19.68
C GLU A 22 11.96 6.36 19.89
N ARG A 23 10.93 7.07 19.41
CA ARG A 23 10.45 8.36 19.93
C ARG A 23 8.95 8.52 19.65
N ASP A 24 8.12 7.84 20.45
CA ASP A 24 6.65 7.85 20.32
C ASP A 24 6.05 9.27 20.42
N SER A 25 5.76 9.88 19.28
CA SER A 25 5.08 11.16 19.17
C SER A 25 3.63 11.13 19.71
N LEU A 26 3.01 9.96 19.74
CA LEU A 26 1.66 9.74 20.27
C LEU A 26 1.64 9.20 21.71
N ARG A 27 2.80 9.10 22.38
CA ARG A 27 2.89 8.59 23.76
C ARG A 27 2.00 9.35 24.73
N ALA A 28 1.92 10.67 24.56
CA ALA A 28 1.07 11.53 25.38
C ALA A 28 -0.41 11.13 25.31
N ILE A 29 -0.85 10.46 24.23
CA ILE A 29 -2.23 10.01 24.04
C ILE A 29 -2.41 8.57 24.53
N PHE A 30 -1.48 7.66 24.21
CA PHE A 30 -1.65 6.22 24.46
C PHE A 30 -1.03 5.71 25.77
N ALA A 31 -0.11 6.46 26.37
CA ALA A 31 0.49 6.16 27.67
C ALA A 31 0.66 7.42 28.54
N PRO A 32 -0.42 8.21 28.77
CA PRO A 32 -0.37 9.39 29.63
C PRO A 32 -0.15 9.01 31.09
N LYS A 33 0.56 9.85 31.84
CA LYS A 33 0.65 9.79 33.30
C LYS A 33 -0.34 10.74 33.97
N SER A 34 -0.80 11.76 33.25
CA SER A 34 -1.78 12.74 33.73
C SER A 34 -2.79 13.10 32.64
N VAL A 35 -4.08 13.10 32.98
CA VAL A 35 -5.18 13.33 32.04
C VAL A 35 -6.11 14.43 32.57
N ALA A 36 -6.31 15.50 31.80
CA ALA A 36 -7.29 16.53 32.11
C ALA A 36 -8.61 16.30 31.33
N VAL A 37 -9.74 16.25 32.02
CA VAL A 37 -11.08 16.10 31.38
C VAL A 37 -11.78 17.46 31.36
N ILE A 38 -11.76 18.12 30.21
CA ILE A 38 -12.31 19.46 30.01
C ILE A 38 -13.76 19.38 29.58
N GLY A 39 -14.66 19.86 30.44
CA GLY A 39 -16.10 19.60 30.32
C GLY A 39 -16.60 18.50 31.26
N ALA A 40 -15.78 18.07 32.22
CA ALA A 40 -16.17 17.15 33.28
C ALA A 40 -17.39 17.68 34.06
N THR A 41 -18.33 16.78 34.39
CA THR A 41 -19.59 17.12 35.04
C THR A 41 -20.11 15.94 35.87
N GLU A 42 -20.93 16.23 36.89
CA GLU A 42 -21.62 15.20 37.67
C GLU A 42 -22.99 14.84 37.06
N LYS A 43 -23.46 15.56 36.03
CA LYS A 43 -24.76 15.30 35.42
C LYS A 43 -24.77 13.96 34.68
N GLU A 44 -25.67 13.07 35.08
CA GLU A 44 -25.89 11.79 34.41
C GLU A 44 -26.31 11.97 32.94
N GLY A 45 -25.98 10.98 32.10
CA GLY A 45 -26.23 11.01 30.66
C GLY A 45 -25.36 11.99 29.87
N ARG A 46 -24.43 12.72 30.50
CA ARG A 46 -23.50 13.63 29.80
C ARG A 46 -22.18 12.93 29.49
N VAL A 47 -21.69 13.11 28.26
CA VAL A 47 -20.42 12.57 27.78
C VAL A 47 -19.24 12.89 28.72
N GLY A 48 -19.14 14.14 29.20
CA GLY A 48 -18.06 14.53 30.12
C GLY A 48 -18.08 13.81 31.48
N ARG A 49 -19.25 13.34 31.94
CA ARG A 49 -19.34 12.46 33.12
C ARG A 49 -18.86 11.06 32.78
N THR A 50 -19.33 10.49 31.66
CA THR A 50 -18.98 9.12 31.22
C THR A 50 -17.48 8.96 31.01
N VAL A 51 -16.82 9.91 30.33
CA VAL A 51 -15.37 9.89 30.12
C VAL A 51 -14.62 9.91 31.45
N LEU A 52 -14.99 10.82 32.36
CA LEU A 52 -14.37 10.90 33.68
C LEU A 52 -14.57 9.59 34.46
N TRP A 53 -15.79 9.05 34.44
CA TRP A 53 -16.12 7.78 35.08
C TRP A 53 -15.32 6.61 34.51
N ASN A 54 -15.16 6.54 33.18
CA ASN A 54 -14.42 5.46 32.53
C ASN A 54 -12.93 5.45 32.90
N LEU A 55 -12.32 6.63 33.05
CA LEU A 55 -10.92 6.77 33.47
C LEU A 55 -10.69 6.40 34.94
N ILE A 56 -11.65 6.68 35.83
CA ILE A 56 -11.52 6.41 37.27
C ILE A 56 -12.01 5.01 37.65
N GLY A 57 -12.99 4.49 36.91
CA GLY A 57 -13.53 3.14 37.08
C GLY A 57 -12.62 2.05 36.52
N ASN A 58 -11.72 2.41 35.58
CA ASN A 58 -10.65 1.54 35.07
C ASN A 58 -9.30 2.22 35.35
N PRO A 59 -8.72 2.06 36.55
CA PRO A 59 -7.50 2.77 36.90
C PRO A 59 -6.34 2.40 35.98
N PHE A 60 -5.88 3.36 35.18
CA PHE A 60 -4.78 3.17 34.21
C PHE A 60 -3.39 3.52 34.78
N GLY A 61 -3.31 3.78 36.08
CA GLY A 61 -2.08 4.13 36.78
C GLY A 61 -1.65 5.60 36.68
N GLY A 62 -2.45 6.47 36.03
CA GLY A 62 -2.21 7.91 35.95
C GLY A 62 -3.19 8.77 36.75
N THR A 63 -2.88 10.05 36.89
CA THR A 63 -3.70 11.04 37.63
C THR A 63 -4.75 11.68 36.73
N VAL A 64 -5.99 11.80 37.22
CA VAL A 64 -7.09 12.40 36.45
C VAL A 64 -7.53 13.73 37.07
N TYR A 65 -7.58 14.78 36.24
CA TYR A 65 -7.89 16.16 36.61
C TYR A 65 -9.19 16.64 35.94
N PRO A 66 -10.32 16.69 36.65
CA PRO A 66 -11.55 17.30 36.14
C PRO A 66 -11.38 18.81 35.95
N ILE A 67 -11.72 19.34 34.78
CA ILE A 67 -11.71 20.78 34.51
C ILE A 67 -13.14 21.29 34.34
N ASN A 68 -13.56 22.15 35.27
CA ASN A 68 -14.89 22.74 35.33
C ASN A 68 -14.84 24.15 35.94
N LYS A 69 -15.42 25.15 35.26
CA LYS A 69 -15.40 26.56 35.71
C LYS A 69 -16.26 26.84 36.95
N ARG A 70 -17.28 26.03 37.22
CA ARG A 70 -18.31 26.29 38.25
C ARG A 70 -18.15 25.44 39.50
N HIS A 71 -17.72 24.19 39.34
CA HIS A 71 -17.65 23.23 40.44
C HIS A 71 -16.22 23.08 40.96
N LYS A 72 -16.05 23.05 42.29
CA LYS A 72 -14.75 22.79 42.94
C LYS A 72 -14.41 21.30 43.01
N GLN A 73 -15.40 20.43 42.80
CA GLN A 73 -15.26 18.98 42.76
C GLN A 73 -16.21 18.39 41.72
N VAL A 74 -15.82 17.27 41.11
CA VAL A 74 -16.67 16.47 40.20
C VAL A 74 -16.43 15.00 40.53
N LEU A 75 -17.49 14.25 40.84
CA LEU A 75 -17.42 12.83 41.22
C LEU A 75 -16.49 12.59 42.42
N GLY A 76 -16.47 13.53 43.37
CA GLY A 76 -15.60 13.47 44.55
C GLY A 76 -14.13 13.81 44.29
N ILE A 77 -13.74 14.14 43.05
CA ILE A 77 -12.38 14.52 42.67
C ILE A 77 -12.28 16.04 42.57
N ARG A 78 -11.18 16.63 43.09
CA ARG A 78 -10.93 18.07 43.03
C ARG A 78 -10.90 18.55 41.58
N ALA A 79 -11.73 19.54 41.27
CA ALA A 79 -11.83 20.13 39.94
C ALA A 79 -11.12 21.49 39.87
N TYR A 80 -10.58 21.81 38.69
CA TYR A 80 -9.87 23.04 38.41
C TYR A 80 -10.62 23.89 37.38
N SER A 81 -10.49 25.22 37.45
CA SER A 81 -11.23 26.12 36.55
C SER A 81 -10.66 26.19 35.13
N SER A 82 -9.40 25.81 34.95
CA SER A 82 -8.68 25.74 33.66
C SER A 82 -7.49 24.78 33.77
N VAL A 83 -6.97 24.33 32.63
CA VAL A 83 -5.84 23.38 32.59
C VAL A 83 -4.57 23.95 33.19
N GLY A 84 -4.29 25.25 32.98
CA GLY A 84 -3.10 25.92 33.52
C GLY A 84 -3.09 26.12 35.04
N ARG A 85 -4.16 25.74 35.76
CA ARG A 85 -4.21 25.75 37.23
C ARG A 85 -3.98 24.38 37.86
N VAL A 86 -3.82 23.34 37.04
CA VAL A 86 -3.45 22.00 37.51
C VAL A 86 -2.02 22.07 38.07
N PRO A 87 -1.73 21.49 39.24
CA PRO A 87 -0.43 21.62 39.91
C PRO A 87 0.70 20.84 39.23
N GLU A 88 0.36 19.85 38.40
CA GLU A 88 1.30 18.99 37.70
C GLU A 88 1.16 19.15 36.17
N PRO A 89 2.23 18.88 35.40
CA PRO A 89 2.14 18.83 33.93
C PRO A 89 1.06 17.84 33.48
N VAL A 90 0.23 18.27 32.54
CA VAL A 90 -0.82 17.45 31.92
C VAL A 90 -0.29 16.87 30.61
N ASP A 91 -0.27 15.55 30.49
CA ASP A 91 0.14 14.87 29.25
C ASP A 91 -0.96 14.92 28.18
N LEU A 92 -2.19 14.58 28.60
CA LEU A 92 -3.36 14.44 27.74
C LEU A 92 -4.53 15.33 28.19
N ALA A 93 -5.10 16.10 27.25
CA ALA A 93 -6.37 16.79 27.46
C ALA A 93 -7.52 16.13 26.68
N ILE A 94 -8.61 15.76 27.35
CA ILE A 94 -9.84 15.27 26.70
C ILE A 94 -10.87 16.39 26.71
N ILE A 95 -11.26 16.88 25.53
CA ILE A 95 -12.09 18.07 25.35
C ILE A 95 -13.51 17.65 24.98
N VAL A 96 -14.46 17.99 25.85
CA VAL A 96 -15.89 17.64 25.76
C VAL A 96 -16.76 18.90 25.95
N THR A 97 -16.35 20.02 25.36
CA THR A 97 -17.04 21.32 25.42
C THR A 97 -17.65 21.71 24.07
N PRO A 98 -18.67 22.58 23.99
CA PRO A 98 -19.26 23.01 22.71
C PRO A 98 -18.21 23.47 21.68
N ALA A 99 -18.41 23.16 20.39
CA ALA A 99 -17.42 23.39 19.33
C ALA A 99 -16.83 24.81 19.32
N ALA A 100 -17.68 25.83 19.49
CA ALA A 100 -17.27 27.23 19.49
C ALA A 100 -16.25 27.60 20.59
N THR A 101 -16.16 26.82 21.67
CA THR A 101 -15.19 27.08 22.75
C THR A 101 -13.88 26.33 22.56
N VAL A 102 -13.83 25.33 21.68
CA VAL A 102 -12.69 24.42 21.53
C VAL A 102 -11.40 25.11 21.08
N PRO A 103 -11.39 26.06 20.11
CA PRO A 103 -10.16 26.77 19.74
C PRO A 103 -9.48 27.46 20.93
N GLY A 104 -10.26 28.11 21.80
CA GLY A 104 -9.75 28.75 23.01
C GLY A 104 -9.19 27.74 24.02
N VAL A 105 -9.87 26.60 24.21
CA VAL A 105 -9.40 25.52 25.08
C VAL A 105 -8.09 24.92 24.55
N VAL A 106 -7.98 24.69 23.25
CA VAL A 106 -6.74 24.21 22.61
C VAL A 106 -5.59 25.19 22.85
N SER A 107 -5.84 26.49 22.74
CA SER A 107 -4.86 27.53 23.06
C SER A 107 -4.39 27.47 24.52
N GLU A 108 -5.31 27.28 25.47
CA GLU A 108 -4.97 27.09 26.90
C GLU A 108 -4.11 25.83 27.12
N CYS A 109 -4.42 24.72 26.45
CA CYS A 109 -3.65 23.48 26.52
C CYS A 109 -2.23 23.66 25.96
N VAL A 110 -2.07 24.31 24.81
CA VAL A 110 -0.75 24.60 24.22
C VAL A 110 0.07 25.49 25.16
N ALA A 111 -0.54 26.52 25.74
CA ALA A 111 0.13 27.41 26.70
C ALA A 111 0.57 26.68 27.98
N ALA A 112 -0.20 25.68 28.42
CA ALA A 112 0.15 24.81 29.55
C ALA A 112 1.16 23.69 29.20
N GLY A 113 1.59 23.59 27.94
CA GLY A 113 2.57 22.61 27.50
C GLY A 113 2.04 21.19 27.28
N VAL A 114 0.71 21.04 27.18
CA VAL A 114 0.06 19.74 26.92
C VAL A 114 0.50 19.22 25.54
N LYS A 115 0.85 17.93 25.47
CA LYS A 115 1.42 17.32 24.26
C LYS A 115 0.41 16.57 23.40
N GLY A 116 -0.67 16.05 24.01
CA GLY A 116 -1.76 15.38 23.29
C GLY A 116 -3.13 15.89 23.70
N ALA A 117 -4.07 15.92 22.75
CA ALA A 117 -5.48 16.11 23.07
C ALA A 117 -6.41 15.21 22.25
N ILE A 118 -7.54 14.84 22.85
CA ILE A 118 -8.65 14.14 22.21
C ILE A 118 -9.85 15.09 22.22
N ILE A 119 -10.32 15.49 21.05
CA ILE A 119 -11.48 16.38 20.91
C ILE A 119 -12.71 15.52 20.60
N ILE A 120 -13.54 15.27 21.60
CA ILE A 120 -14.74 14.45 21.46
C ILE A 120 -15.87 15.21 20.78
N SER A 121 -15.93 16.53 21.00
CA SER A 121 -17.03 17.37 20.53
C SER A 121 -17.22 17.33 19.02
N ALA A 122 -18.49 17.29 18.60
CA ALA A 122 -18.94 17.52 17.23
C ALA A 122 -19.28 19.02 17.01
N GLY A 123 -19.61 19.38 15.77
CA GLY A 123 -19.94 20.74 15.31
C GLY A 123 -18.85 21.41 14.47
N PHE A 124 -18.01 20.63 13.80
CA PHE A 124 -16.84 21.07 13.03
C PHE A 124 -17.08 20.95 11.52
N LYS A 125 -16.13 20.47 10.71
CA LYS A 125 -16.28 20.47 9.24
C LYS A 125 -17.55 19.78 8.74
N GLU A 126 -18.05 18.79 9.48
CA GLU A 126 -19.30 18.09 9.23
C GLU A 126 -20.55 18.99 9.34
N ALA A 127 -20.43 20.13 10.02
CA ALA A 127 -21.47 21.16 10.14
C ALA A 127 -21.37 22.26 9.07
N GLY A 128 -20.40 22.18 8.13
CA GLY A 128 -20.21 23.11 7.02
C GLY A 128 -19.15 24.20 7.28
N ALA A 129 -19.23 25.30 6.52
CA ALA A 129 -18.15 26.30 6.42
C ALA A 129 -17.71 26.92 7.76
N ALA A 130 -18.65 27.19 8.68
CA ALA A 130 -18.32 27.74 9.99
C ALA A 130 -17.48 26.76 10.83
N GLY A 131 -17.74 25.46 10.72
CA GLY A 131 -16.98 24.44 11.42
C GLY A 131 -15.61 24.17 10.79
N VAL A 132 -15.47 24.31 9.46
CA VAL A 132 -14.16 24.29 8.77
C VAL A 132 -13.24 25.40 9.31
N GLU A 133 -13.78 26.59 9.56
CA GLU A 133 -13.01 27.70 10.13
C GLU A 133 -12.57 27.40 11.58
N LEU A 134 -13.41 26.74 12.39
CA LEU A 134 -13.02 26.28 13.74
C LEU A 134 -11.86 25.27 13.68
N GLU A 135 -11.93 24.31 12.75
CA GLU A 135 -10.83 23.34 12.54
C GLU A 135 -9.54 24.04 12.10
N ARG A 136 -9.61 25.05 11.22
CA ARG A 136 -8.45 25.83 10.79
C ARG A 136 -7.74 26.51 11.98
N GLN A 137 -8.51 27.16 12.85
CA GLN A 137 -7.98 27.83 14.05
C GLN A 137 -7.31 26.84 15.02
N ILE A 138 -7.94 25.67 15.21
CA ILE A 138 -7.39 24.58 16.03
C ILE A 138 -6.08 24.08 15.44
N ALA A 139 -6.05 23.77 14.14
CA ALA A 139 -4.87 23.25 13.46
C ALA A 139 -3.69 24.23 13.52
N GLU A 140 -3.92 25.52 13.28
CA GLU A 140 -2.87 26.55 13.38
C GLU A 140 -2.29 26.67 14.79
N THR A 141 -3.15 26.59 15.81
CA THR A 141 -2.75 26.67 17.21
C THR A 141 -1.97 25.43 17.65
N ALA A 142 -2.38 24.24 17.21
CA ALA A 142 -1.76 22.98 17.61
C ALA A 142 -0.48 22.63 16.83
N ARG A 143 -0.35 23.09 15.57
CA ARG A 143 0.75 22.74 14.65
C ARG A 143 2.12 22.80 15.32
N GLY A 144 2.85 21.68 15.28
CA GLY A 144 4.20 21.52 15.82
C GLY A 144 4.31 21.54 17.35
N ARG A 145 3.19 21.68 18.07
CA ARG A 145 3.19 21.91 19.53
C ARG A 145 2.41 20.86 20.32
N MET A 146 1.28 20.40 19.77
CA MET A 146 0.38 19.42 20.39
C MET A 146 -0.25 18.54 19.29
N ARG A 147 -0.39 17.24 19.53
CA ARG A 147 -1.08 16.31 18.61
C ARG A 147 -2.55 16.12 18.99
N LEU A 148 -3.43 15.96 18.00
CA LEU A 148 -4.88 15.90 18.18
C LEU A 148 -5.51 14.64 17.55
N ILE A 149 -6.32 13.93 18.33
CA ILE A 149 -7.30 12.96 17.80
C ILE A 149 -8.69 13.61 17.80
N GLY A 150 -9.45 13.39 16.72
CA GLY A 150 -10.73 14.04 16.47
C GLY A 150 -10.61 15.24 15.52
N PRO A 151 -11.51 16.24 15.58
CA PRO A 151 -12.69 16.31 16.46
C PRO A 151 -13.76 15.27 16.12
N ASN A 152 -14.93 15.35 16.76
CA ASN A 152 -16.09 14.49 16.50
C ASN A 152 -15.74 12.99 16.56
N CYS A 153 -15.12 12.57 17.65
CA CYS A 153 -14.67 11.19 17.84
C CYS A 153 -15.20 10.56 19.14
N LEU A 154 -15.16 9.24 19.22
CA LEU A 154 -15.45 8.49 20.46
C LEU A 154 -14.33 8.63 21.51
N GLY A 155 -13.08 8.77 21.05
CA GLY A 155 -11.86 8.76 21.87
C GLY A 155 -10.98 7.53 21.65
N VAL A 156 -10.15 7.20 22.65
CA VAL A 156 -9.15 6.11 22.60
C VAL A 156 -9.26 5.15 23.78
N MET A 157 -9.03 3.86 23.54
CA MET A 157 -8.80 2.84 24.56
C MET A 157 -7.44 2.15 24.37
N ARG A 158 -6.75 1.86 25.47
CA ARG A 158 -5.63 0.91 25.54
C ARG A 158 -5.95 -0.16 26.60
N PRO A 159 -6.53 -1.29 26.19
CA PRO A 159 -6.90 -2.38 27.10
C PRO A 159 -5.77 -2.84 28.03
N ALA A 160 -4.55 -2.99 27.50
CA ALA A 160 -3.39 -3.46 28.26
C ALA A 160 -2.98 -2.55 29.43
N THR A 161 -3.25 -1.24 29.33
CA THR A 161 -2.93 -0.26 30.38
C THR A 161 -4.14 0.22 31.15
N HIS A 162 -5.32 -0.36 30.90
CA HIS A 162 -6.60 0.09 31.47
C HIS A 162 -7.03 1.52 31.10
N LEU A 163 -6.35 2.19 30.16
CA LEU A 163 -6.74 3.53 29.71
C LEU A 163 -8.03 3.45 28.88
N ASN A 164 -9.10 4.06 29.39
CA ASN A 164 -10.36 4.24 28.67
C ASN A 164 -10.72 5.73 28.59
N ALA A 165 -10.17 6.42 27.59
CA ALA A 165 -10.43 7.83 27.29
C ALA A 165 -11.61 8.00 26.32
N THR A 166 -12.70 7.25 26.54
CA THR A 166 -13.90 7.26 25.69
C THR A 166 -15.18 7.43 26.49
N PHE A 167 -16.30 7.60 25.79
CA PHE A 167 -17.64 7.51 26.37
C PHE A 167 -18.39 6.22 26.01
N ALA A 168 -17.69 5.14 25.65
CA ALA A 168 -18.30 3.83 25.47
C ALA A 168 -18.81 3.26 26.81
N SER A 169 -19.77 2.33 26.74
CA SER A 169 -20.38 1.69 27.92
C SER A 169 -19.49 0.67 28.62
N ALA A 170 -18.50 0.11 27.91
CA ALA A 170 -17.63 -0.94 28.41
C ALA A 170 -16.19 -0.74 27.93
N MET A 171 -15.25 -1.40 28.61
CA MET A 171 -13.85 -1.46 28.22
C MET A 171 -13.59 -2.69 27.36
N ALA A 172 -12.82 -2.53 26.28
CA ALA A 172 -12.43 -3.65 25.42
C ALA A 172 -11.57 -4.67 26.17
N ARG A 173 -11.71 -5.95 25.82
CA ARG A 173 -10.83 -7.01 26.34
C ARG A 173 -9.41 -6.79 25.82
N PRO A 174 -8.37 -7.04 26.63
CA PRO A 174 -6.99 -7.06 26.14
C PRO A 174 -6.80 -8.12 25.07
N GLY A 175 -6.06 -7.78 24.01
CA GLY A 175 -5.65 -8.70 22.97
C GLY A 175 -4.68 -8.03 22.00
N THR A 176 -4.65 -8.51 20.76
CA THR A 176 -3.59 -8.18 19.80
C THR A 176 -4.07 -7.39 18.58
N VAL A 177 -5.36 -7.07 18.49
CA VAL A 177 -5.93 -6.33 17.37
C VAL A 177 -5.91 -4.83 17.63
N GLY A 178 -5.27 -4.05 16.77
CA GLY A 178 -5.39 -2.59 16.78
C GLY A 178 -6.57 -2.17 15.90
N PHE A 179 -7.60 -1.54 16.46
CA PHE A 179 -8.78 -1.13 15.70
C PHE A 179 -8.89 0.39 15.58
N ILE A 180 -8.91 0.88 14.34
CA ILE A 180 -9.05 2.31 14.01
C ILE A 180 -10.37 2.51 13.24
N SER A 181 -11.16 3.51 13.62
CA SER A 181 -12.44 3.81 12.96
C SER A 181 -12.68 5.31 12.81
N GLN A 182 -13.06 5.74 11.61
CA GLN A 182 -13.64 7.08 11.41
C GLN A 182 -15.04 7.21 12.01
N SER A 183 -15.79 6.11 12.14
CA SER A 183 -17.12 6.09 12.74
C SER A 183 -17.06 5.68 14.21
N GLY A 184 -17.42 6.57 15.12
CA GLY A 184 -17.53 6.26 16.55
C GLY A 184 -18.64 5.24 16.86
N ALA A 185 -19.77 5.32 16.15
CA ALA A 185 -20.89 4.40 16.33
C ALA A 185 -20.55 2.98 15.91
N LEU A 186 -19.84 2.82 14.79
CA LEU A 186 -19.38 1.50 14.39
C LEU A 186 -18.35 0.95 15.38
N LEU A 187 -17.47 1.80 15.91
CA LEU A 187 -16.50 1.38 16.93
C LEU A 187 -17.21 0.76 18.15
N THR A 188 -18.27 1.41 18.65
CA THR A 188 -19.05 0.86 19.77
C THR A 188 -19.77 -0.45 19.43
N ALA A 189 -20.28 -0.61 18.21
CA ALA A 189 -20.94 -1.85 17.78
C ALA A 189 -19.95 -3.01 17.68
N VAL A 190 -18.74 -2.74 17.16
CA VAL A 190 -17.63 -3.70 17.09
C VAL A 190 -17.19 -4.13 18.49
N LEU A 191 -17.11 -3.17 19.40
CA LEU A 191 -16.72 -3.42 20.79
C LEU A 191 -17.72 -4.33 21.51
N ASP A 192 -19.02 -4.13 21.30
CA ASP A 192 -20.05 -4.98 21.88
C ASP A 192 -19.97 -6.42 21.32
N TRP A 193 -19.83 -6.54 20.00
CA TRP A 193 -19.66 -7.83 19.31
C TRP A 193 -18.42 -8.59 19.79
N SER A 194 -17.29 -7.90 20.02
CA SER A 194 -16.02 -8.56 20.37
C SER A 194 -16.09 -9.34 21.68
N PHE A 195 -17.00 -8.97 22.60
CA PHE A 195 -17.20 -9.70 23.85
C PHE A 195 -17.77 -11.11 23.63
N ARG A 196 -18.59 -11.28 22.59
CA ARG A 196 -19.16 -12.58 22.21
C ARG A 196 -18.13 -13.50 21.57
N GLU A 197 -17.34 -12.98 20.62
CA GLU A 197 -16.38 -13.78 19.84
C GLU A 197 -14.99 -13.92 20.48
N ASN A 198 -14.84 -13.41 21.71
CA ASN A 198 -13.60 -13.40 22.48
C ASN A 198 -12.43 -12.74 21.73
N VAL A 199 -12.71 -11.67 20.98
CA VAL A 199 -11.68 -10.87 20.32
C VAL A 199 -11.23 -9.77 21.28
N GLY A 200 -9.92 -9.72 21.52
CA GLY A 200 -9.29 -8.68 22.34
C GLY A 200 -8.53 -7.67 21.48
N PHE A 201 -8.44 -6.43 21.96
CA PHE A 201 -7.77 -5.34 21.27
C PHE A 201 -6.51 -4.90 22.00
N SER A 202 -5.50 -4.51 21.24
CA SER A 202 -4.31 -3.80 21.74
C SER A 202 -4.62 -2.31 21.91
N ALA A 203 -5.39 -1.75 20.99
CA ALA A 203 -5.91 -0.39 21.03
C ALA A 203 -7.22 -0.26 20.25
N CYS A 204 -8.11 0.61 20.70
CA CYS A 204 -9.29 1.06 19.93
C CYS A 204 -9.22 2.58 19.77
N VAL A 205 -9.29 3.09 18.54
CA VAL A 205 -9.13 4.50 18.22
C VAL A 205 -10.26 4.97 17.33
N SER A 206 -11.04 5.93 17.80
CA SER A 206 -11.93 6.69 16.94
C SER A 206 -11.23 7.98 16.50
N VAL A 207 -11.01 8.14 15.20
CA VAL A 207 -10.32 9.32 14.65
C VAL A 207 -11.26 10.48 14.33
N GLY A 208 -12.56 10.21 14.19
CA GLY A 208 -13.57 11.21 13.87
C GLY A 208 -13.25 11.96 12.58
N SER A 209 -13.29 13.29 12.66
CA SER A 209 -12.93 14.18 11.56
C SER A 209 -11.48 14.07 11.10
N MET A 210 -10.57 13.51 11.92
CA MET A 210 -9.17 13.27 11.54
C MET A 210 -8.47 14.58 11.12
N LEU A 211 -8.49 15.59 11.99
CA LEU A 211 -7.94 16.92 11.71
C LEU A 211 -6.40 16.96 11.71
N ASP A 212 -5.76 16.14 12.55
CA ASP A 212 -4.30 16.12 12.72
C ASP A 212 -3.74 14.70 12.67
N VAL A 213 -3.97 13.89 13.71
CA VAL A 213 -3.53 12.48 13.72
C VAL A 213 -4.33 11.72 12.66
N ASP A 214 -3.62 11.18 11.66
CA ASP A 214 -4.19 10.51 10.50
C ASP A 214 -3.99 8.99 10.52
N TRP A 215 -4.32 8.33 9.40
CA TRP A 215 -4.10 6.90 9.25
C TRP A 215 -2.63 6.49 9.32
N GLY A 216 -1.74 7.26 8.67
CA GLY A 216 -0.33 6.91 8.61
C GLY A 216 0.32 6.97 9.99
N ASP A 217 -0.07 7.96 10.79
CA ASP A 217 0.35 8.13 12.17
C ASP A 217 -0.05 6.94 13.06
N LEU A 218 -1.31 6.50 12.95
CA LEU A 218 -1.82 5.38 13.75
C LEU A 218 -1.33 4.02 13.26
N ILE A 219 -1.16 3.85 11.94
CA ILE A 219 -0.58 2.63 11.37
C ILE A 219 0.87 2.48 11.84
N ASN A 220 1.68 3.54 11.82
CA ASN A 220 3.04 3.50 12.36
C ASN A 220 3.06 3.16 13.84
N PHE A 221 2.26 3.87 14.65
CA PHE A 221 2.18 3.61 16.10
C PHE A 221 1.81 2.15 16.41
N LEU A 222 0.80 1.60 15.73
CA LEU A 222 0.41 0.20 15.90
C LEU A 222 1.40 -0.78 15.23
N GLY A 223 2.11 -0.33 14.20
CA GLY A 223 3.20 -1.04 13.55
C GLY A 223 4.39 -1.28 14.47
N ASP A 224 4.71 -0.28 15.29
CA ASP A 224 5.80 -0.34 16.27
C ASP A 224 5.37 -1.01 17.58
N ASP A 225 4.09 -0.98 17.93
CA ASP A 225 3.57 -1.58 19.18
C ASP A 225 3.70 -3.12 19.19
N PRO A 226 4.55 -3.71 20.06
CA PRO A 226 4.78 -5.16 20.09
C PRO A 226 3.54 -5.96 20.50
N HIS A 227 2.56 -5.31 21.14
CA HIS A 227 1.30 -5.94 21.51
C HIS A 227 0.29 -6.01 20.36
N THR A 228 0.51 -5.25 19.29
CA THR A 228 -0.38 -5.27 18.13
C THR A 228 0.16 -6.27 17.10
N HIS A 229 -0.66 -7.25 16.71
CA HIS A 229 -0.33 -8.24 15.69
C HIS A 229 -1.09 -8.02 14.38
N SER A 230 -2.24 -7.34 14.41
CA SER A 230 -3.04 -6.99 13.22
C SER A 230 -3.73 -5.63 13.40
N ILE A 231 -4.00 -4.95 12.29
CA ILE A 231 -4.62 -3.62 12.27
C ILE A 231 -5.92 -3.69 11.47
N MET A 232 -7.01 -3.29 12.09
CA MET A 232 -8.35 -3.21 11.49
C MET A 232 -8.74 -1.75 11.30
N ILE A 233 -9.26 -1.41 10.13
CA ILE A 233 -9.58 -0.04 9.75
C ILE A 233 -10.99 0.04 9.17
N TYR A 234 -11.84 0.89 9.75
CA TYR A 234 -13.04 1.39 9.10
C TYR A 234 -12.81 2.78 8.52
N MET A 235 -12.80 2.86 7.19
CA MET A 235 -12.44 4.06 6.43
C MET A 235 -13.65 4.60 5.65
N GLU A 236 -13.95 5.88 5.83
CA GLU A 236 -14.88 6.65 4.99
C GLU A 236 -14.10 7.51 3.99
N SER A 237 -12.99 8.11 4.41
CA SER A 237 -12.10 8.96 3.62
C SER A 237 -10.62 8.71 3.92
N ILE A 238 -9.76 8.92 2.91
CA ILE A 238 -8.31 8.65 3.01
C ILE A 238 -7.52 9.78 3.67
N GLY A 239 -7.93 11.05 3.53
CA GLY A 239 -7.12 12.18 4.00
C GLY A 239 -5.79 12.29 3.24
N ASP A 240 -4.66 12.25 3.95
CA ASP A 240 -3.33 12.22 3.34
C ASP A 240 -3.03 10.82 2.78
N ALA A 241 -3.28 10.66 1.48
CA ALA A 241 -3.04 9.42 0.75
C ALA A 241 -1.58 8.95 0.80
N ARG A 242 -0.62 9.89 0.79
CA ARG A 242 0.82 9.57 0.78
C ARG A 242 1.26 9.04 2.14
N SER A 243 0.82 9.71 3.21
CA SER A 243 1.02 9.27 4.59
C SER A 243 0.49 7.84 4.79
N PHE A 244 -0.74 7.57 4.32
CA PHE A 244 -1.35 6.24 4.39
C PHE A 244 -0.55 5.18 3.62
N ILE A 245 -0.25 5.40 2.33
CA ILE A 245 0.45 4.40 1.49
C ILE A 245 1.81 4.07 2.07
N SER A 246 2.53 5.11 2.49
CA SER A 246 3.86 5.01 3.07
C SER A 246 3.86 4.18 4.36
N ALA A 247 2.93 4.45 5.28
CA ALA A 247 2.80 3.69 6.53
C ALA A 247 2.30 2.26 6.29
N ALA A 248 1.27 2.11 5.47
CA ALA A 248 0.63 0.83 5.20
C ALA A 248 1.61 -0.14 4.55
N ARG A 249 2.39 0.31 3.56
CA ARG A 249 3.38 -0.53 2.89
C ARG A 249 4.40 -1.07 3.90
N GLU A 250 4.97 -0.20 4.72
CA GLU A 250 5.96 -0.59 5.74
C GLU A 250 5.40 -1.64 6.71
N VAL A 251 4.20 -1.39 7.26
CA VAL A 251 3.62 -2.23 8.32
C VAL A 251 3.01 -3.52 7.77
N ALA A 252 2.43 -3.52 6.57
CA ALA A 252 1.75 -4.67 5.99
C ALA A 252 2.65 -5.93 5.89
N LEU A 253 3.96 -5.74 5.79
CA LEU A 253 4.92 -6.83 5.70
C LEU A 253 5.02 -7.65 7.00
N THR A 254 4.86 -7.01 8.15
CA THR A 254 4.91 -7.67 9.46
C THR A 254 3.51 -7.96 9.98
N LYS A 255 2.61 -6.97 9.90
CA LYS A 255 1.28 -7.00 10.51
C LYS A 255 0.21 -6.79 9.44
N PRO A 256 -0.81 -7.65 9.35
CA PRO A 256 -1.88 -7.48 8.39
C PRO A 256 -2.71 -6.25 8.69
N ILE A 257 -3.01 -5.50 7.64
CA ILE A 257 -3.89 -4.33 7.67
C ILE A 257 -5.15 -4.69 6.88
N ILE A 258 -6.29 -4.70 7.56
CA ILE A 258 -7.59 -5.03 6.98
C ILE A 258 -8.46 -3.77 6.98
N VAL A 259 -8.90 -3.34 5.79
CA VAL A 259 -9.73 -2.15 5.61
C VAL A 259 -11.11 -2.55 5.10
N ILE A 260 -12.14 -2.00 5.75
CA ILE A 260 -13.45 -1.84 5.14
C ILE A 260 -13.62 -0.39 4.69
N LYS A 261 -13.94 -0.20 3.40
CA LYS A 261 -14.17 1.12 2.81
C LYS A 261 -15.65 1.36 2.56
N ALA A 262 -16.22 2.35 3.25
CA ALA A 262 -17.57 2.85 2.98
C ALA A 262 -17.60 3.76 1.73
N GLY A 263 -18.77 3.98 1.13
CA GLY A 263 -18.92 4.95 0.02
C GLY A 263 -18.42 4.47 -1.35
N ARG A 264 -18.63 3.20 -1.68
CA ARG A 264 -18.07 2.54 -2.88
C ARG A 264 -18.72 2.95 -4.20
N THR A 265 -20.03 3.18 -4.17
CA THR A 265 -20.79 3.60 -5.36
C THR A 265 -20.89 5.12 -5.39
N ALA A 266 -21.12 5.71 -6.56
CA ALA A 266 -21.27 7.17 -6.66
C ALA A 266 -22.33 7.74 -5.70
N ALA A 267 -23.44 7.02 -5.50
CA ALA A 267 -24.48 7.41 -4.54
C ALA A 267 -24.00 7.32 -3.08
N ALA A 268 -23.33 6.22 -2.71
CA ALA A 268 -22.79 6.04 -1.36
C ALA A 268 -21.63 7.02 -1.07
N ALA A 269 -20.80 7.30 -2.06
CA ALA A 269 -19.73 8.30 -2.00
C ALA A 269 -20.30 9.69 -1.72
N LYS A 270 -21.39 10.08 -2.40
CA LYS A 270 -22.09 11.35 -2.14
C LYS A 270 -22.68 11.43 -0.73
N ALA A 271 -23.24 10.33 -0.23
CA ALA A 271 -23.74 10.23 1.14
C ALA A 271 -22.60 10.36 2.18
N ALA A 272 -21.50 9.63 1.99
CA ALA A 272 -20.32 9.71 2.85
C ALA A 272 -19.66 11.10 2.81
N ALA A 273 -19.60 11.75 1.64
CA ALA A 273 -19.10 13.11 1.50
C ALA A 273 -19.96 14.13 2.27
N SER A 274 -21.29 13.94 2.28
CA SER A 274 -22.21 14.80 3.05
C SER A 274 -22.05 14.59 4.56
N HIS A 275 -21.66 13.39 4.98
CA HIS A 275 -21.41 13.05 6.39
C HIS A 275 -20.03 13.52 6.90
N THR A 276 -19.00 13.47 6.06
CA THR A 276 -17.60 13.77 6.44
C THR A 276 -17.11 15.14 6.01
N GLY A 277 -17.80 15.79 5.06
CA GLY A 277 -17.33 17.02 4.41
C GLY A 277 -16.12 16.83 3.49
N ALA A 278 -15.72 15.59 3.16
CA ALA A 278 -14.55 15.28 2.35
C ALA A 278 -14.89 14.90 0.91
N LEU A 279 -13.98 15.20 -0.03
CA LEU A 279 -14.07 14.78 -1.43
C LEU A 279 -13.88 13.25 -1.55
N ALA A 280 -14.70 12.60 -2.38
CA ALA A 280 -14.57 11.18 -2.69
C ALA A 280 -13.75 10.98 -3.98
N GLY A 281 -12.65 10.23 -3.90
CA GLY A 281 -11.90 9.76 -5.06
C GLY A 281 -12.52 8.50 -5.69
N SER A 282 -11.87 7.95 -6.72
CA SER A 282 -12.35 6.73 -7.39
C SER A 282 -12.14 5.48 -6.51
N ASP A 283 -13.20 4.68 -6.31
CA ASP A 283 -13.14 3.43 -5.55
C ASP A 283 -12.23 2.38 -6.23
N ASP A 284 -12.22 2.35 -7.56
CA ASP A 284 -11.34 1.46 -8.34
C ASP A 284 -9.86 1.82 -8.18
N VAL A 285 -9.55 3.12 -8.09
CA VAL A 285 -8.19 3.61 -7.83
C VAL A 285 -7.77 3.23 -6.42
N LEU A 286 -8.65 3.43 -5.44
CA LEU A 286 -8.39 3.05 -4.05
C LEU A 286 -8.17 1.54 -3.90
N ASP A 287 -8.90 0.71 -4.64
CA ASP A 287 -8.68 -0.73 -4.67
C ASP A 287 -7.30 -1.11 -5.24
N ALA A 288 -6.84 -0.40 -6.29
CA ALA A 288 -5.47 -0.52 -6.79
C ALA A 288 -4.43 -0.05 -5.76
N VAL A 289 -4.73 1.00 -4.99
CA VAL A 289 -3.88 1.49 -3.90
C VAL A 289 -3.73 0.45 -2.80
N PHE A 290 -4.82 -0.16 -2.33
CA PHE A 290 -4.76 -1.20 -1.30
C PHE A 290 -3.95 -2.40 -1.75
N ARG A 291 -4.12 -2.85 -3.01
CA ARG A 291 -3.24 -3.86 -3.59
C ARG A 291 -1.78 -3.42 -3.59
N ARG A 292 -1.49 -2.14 -3.90
CA ARG A 292 -0.13 -1.60 -4.00
C ARG A 292 0.58 -1.47 -2.65
N CYS A 293 -0.13 -1.30 -1.54
CA CYS A 293 0.46 -1.21 -0.20
C CYS A 293 0.24 -2.43 0.69
N GLY A 294 -0.37 -3.51 0.17
CA GLY A 294 -0.52 -4.78 0.89
C GLY A 294 -1.66 -4.77 1.89
N VAL A 295 -2.63 -3.87 1.71
CA VAL A 295 -3.82 -3.76 2.55
C VAL A 295 -4.89 -4.73 2.03
N LEU A 296 -5.46 -5.54 2.92
CA LEU A 296 -6.59 -6.39 2.60
C LEU A 296 -7.88 -5.57 2.66
N ARG A 297 -8.52 -5.39 1.51
CA ARG A 297 -9.87 -4.84 1.46
C ARG A 297 -10.92 -5.93 1.71
N VAL A 298 -11.87 -5.65 2.59
CA VAL A 298 -13.08 -6.44 2.78
C VAL A 298 -14.33 -5.62 2.46
N ASN A 299 -15.42 -6.31 2.10
CA ASN A 299 -16.62 -5.69 1.56
C ASN A 299 -17.81 -5.65 2.52
N SER A 300 -17.73 -6.39 3.64
CA SER A 300 -18.75 -6.42 4.67
C SER A 300 -18.12 -6.31 6.05
N ILE A 301 -18.90 -5.81 7.00
CA ILE A 301 -18.49 -5.75 8.41
C ILE A 301 -18.26 -7.17 8.95
N SER A 302 -19.07 -8.13 8.52
CA SER A 302 -18.90 -9.54 8.88
C SER A 302 -17.57 -10.10 8.38
N ASP A 303 -17.15 -9.80 7.15
CA ASP A 303 -15.85 -10.25 6.64
C ASP A 303 -14.68 -9.58 7.36
N LEU A 304 -14.81 -8.30 7.74
CA LEU A 304 -13.83 -7.60 8.57
C LEU A 304 -13.60 -8.35 9.88
N PHE A 305 -14.69 -8.77 10.51
CA PHE A 305 -14.68 -9.50 11.77
C PHE A 305 -14.13 -10.91 11.64
N HIS A 306 -14.67 -11.71 10.74
CA HIS A 306 -14.21 -13.07 10.50
C HIS A 306 -12.72 -13.10 10.13
N THR A 307 -12.28 -12.20 9.27
CA THR A 307 -10.87 -12.16 8.87
C THR A 307 -9.97 -11.76 10.04
N THR A 308 -10.40 -10.79 10.86
CA THR A 308 -9.66 -10.36 12.05
C THR A 308 -9.55 -11.49 13.07
N GLU A 309 -10.65 -12.19 13.30
CA GLU A 309 -10.72 -13.33 14.21
C GLU A 309 -9.79 -14.46 13.78
N VAL A 310 -9.85 -14.87 12.50
CA VAL A 310 -8.99 -15.96 12.02
C VAL A 310 -7.53 -15.55 12.03
N LEU A 311 -7.19 -14.33 11.61
CA LEU A 311 -5.79 -13.86 11.63
C LEU A 311 -5.22 -13.74 13.05
N ALA A 312 -6.06 -13.55 14.07
CA ALA A 312 -5.64 -13.53 15.46
C ALA A 312 -5.41 -14.93 16.04
N LYS A 313 -6.07 -15.96 15.48
CA LYS A 313 -6.14 -17.32 16.04
C LYS A 313 -5.35 -18.36 15.23
N GLN A 314 -5.13 -18.16 13.93
CA GLN A 314 -4.64 -19.18 12.99
C GLN A 314 -3.50 -18.67 12.09
N PRO A 315 -2.60 -19.57 11.62
CA PRO A 315 -1.57 -19.21 10.63
C PRO A 315 -2.19 -18.85 9.28
N ARG A 316 -1.41 -18.16 8.43
CA ARG A 316 -1.83 -17.83 7.07
C ARG A 316 -1.67 -19.05 6.16
N PRO A 317 -2.61 -19.32 5.24
CA PRO A 317 -2.47 -20.43 4.30
C PRO A 317 -1.33 -20.17 3.32
N SER A 318 -0.60 -21.23 2.95
CA SER A 318 0.52 -21.17 2.01
C SER A 318 0.08 -20.97 0.55
N GLY A 319 -1.16 -21.34 0.23
CA GLY A 319 -1.72 -21.38 -1.11
C GLY A 319 -3.27 -21.50 -1.09
N PRO A 320 -3.89 -21.66 -2.27
CA PRO A 320 -5.35 -21.62 -2.42
C PRO A 320 -6.06 -22.94 -2.07
N ARG A 321 -5.33 -24.01 -1.74
CA ARG A 321 -5.88 -25.37 -1.68
C ARG A 321 -6.49 -25.69 -0.33
N LEU A 322 -7.81 -25.86 -0.27
CA LEU A 322 -8.56 -26.18 0.95
C LEU A 322 -8.95 -27.66 0.98
N THR A 323 -8.73 -28.33 2.12
CA THR A 323 -9.32 -29.64 2.39
C THR A 323 -10.54 -29.47 3.29
N ILE A 324 -11.67 -30.05 2.89
CA ILE A 324 -12.93 -29.95 3.62
C ILE A 324 -13.25 -31.33 4.21
N VAL A 325 -13.48 -31.41 5.52
CA VAL A 325 -13.98 -32.61 6.23
C VAL A 325 -15.41 -32.33 6.67
N THR A 326 -16.37 -33.16 6.31
CA THR A 326 -17.79 -32.91 6.58
C THR A 326 -18.54 -34.20 6.93
N ASN A 327 -19.54 -34.15 7.82
CA ASN A 327 -20.48 -35.25 8.01
C ASN A 327 -21.73 -35.16 7.12
N ALA A 328 -21.77 -34.14 6.24
CA ALA A 328 -22.90 -33.93 5.34
C ALA A 328 -22.44 -33.37 3.99
N GLY A 329 -22.82 -34.05 2.90
CA GLY A 329 -22.48 -33.66 1.54
C GLY A 329 -23.00 -32.27 1.13
N GLY A 330 -24.24 -31.91 1.49
CA GLY A 330 -24.84 -30.61 1.11
C GLY A 330 -24.01 -29.38 1.54
N PRO A 331 -23.68 -29.24 2.84
CA PRO A 331 -22.75 -28.22 3.31
C PRO A 331 -21.38 -28.25 2.63
N GLY A 332 -20.84 -29.43 2.32
CA GLY A 332 -19.58 -29.58 1.57
C GLY A 332 -19.64 -29.02 0.15
N VAL A 333 -20.79 -29.16 -0.54
CA VAL A 333 -21.02 -28.59 -1.87
C VAL A 333 -21.09 -27.06 -1.80
N LEU A 334 -21.82 -26.47 -0.84
CA LEU A 334 -21.88 -25.01 -0.66
C LEU A 334 -20.51 -24.39 -0.37
N ALA A 335 -19.71 -25.07 0.45
CA ALA A 335 -18.33 -24.70 0.70
C ALA A 335 -17.51 -24.71 -0.60
N THR A 336 -17.67 -25.75 -1.42
CA THR A 336 -16.95 -25.91 -2.69
C THR A 336 -17.33 -24.83 -3.70
N ASP A 337 -18.63 -24.58 -3.91
CA ASP A 337 -19.10 -23.54 -4.84
C ASP A 337 -18.51 -22.18 -4.50
N THR A 338 -18.51 -21.83 -3.21
CA THR A 338 -17.94 -20.57 -2.72
C THR A 338 -16.42 -20.50 -2.91
N LEU A 339 -15.71 -21.61 -2.70
CA LEU A 339 -14.26 -21.70 -2.85
C LEU A 339 -13.86 -21.40 -4.29
N ILE A 340 -14.47 -22.11 -5.24
CA ILE A 340 -14.18 -22.00 -6.67
C ILE A 340 -14.60 -20.63 -7.22
N ALA A 341 -15.77 -20.11 -6.82
CA ALA A 341 -16.25 -18.79 -7.25
C ALA A 341 -15.30 -17.66 -6.81
N LEU A 342 -14.61 -17.83 -5.69
CA LEU A 342 -13.61 -16.90 -5.19
C LEU A 342 -12.18 -17.25 -5.64
N GLY A 343 -12.02 -18.19 -6.58
CA GLY A 343 -10.73 -18.56 -7.16
C GLY A 343 -9.78 -19.33 -6.24
N GLY A 344 -10.30 -19.92 -5.17
CA GLY A 344 -9.60 -20.96 -4.42
C GLY A 344 -9.74 -22.32 -5.10
N GLU A 345 -9.06 -23.34 -4.57
CA GLU A 345 -9.02 -24.68 -5.16
C GLU A 345 -9.26 -25.75 -4.08
N LEU A 346 -9.90 -26.86 -4.43
CA LEU A 346 -9.91 -28.03 -3.55
C LEU A 346 -8.54 -28.70 -3.61
N ALA A 347 -8.00 -29.08 -2.45
CA ALA A 347 -6.79 -29.89 -2.39
C ALA A 347 -7.02 -31.26 -3.05
N GLU A 348 -6.14 -31.63 -3.98
CA GLU A 348 -6.07 -32.98 -4.54
C GLU A 348 -5.36 -33.89 -3.54
N LEU A 349 -6.13 -34.77 -2.87
CA LEU A 349 -5.61 -35.62 -1.80
C LEU A 349 -4.55 -36.58 -2.33
N SER A 350 -3.43 -36.71 -1.62
CA SER A 350 -2.38 -37.65 -2.00
C SER A 350 -2.84 -39.11 -1.88
N ALA A 351 -2.26 -39.99 -2.68
CA ALA A 351 -2.57 -41.43 -2.63
C ALA A 351 -2.36 -42.04 -1.24
N SER A 352 -1.36 -41.56 -0.48
CA SER A 352 -1.12 -41.97 0.91
C SER A 352 -2.23 -41.52 1.86
N THR A 353 -2.78 -40.32 1.67
CA THR A 353 -3.89 -39.79 2.46
C THR A 353 -5.17 -40.58 2.20
N LEU A 354 -5.48 -40.86 0.92
CA LEU A 354 -6.63 -41.69 0.54
C LEU A 354 -6.55 -43.08 1.19
N GLN A 355 -5.39 -43.75 1.10
CA GLN A 355 -5.19 -45.07 1.73
C GLN A 355 -5.30 -45.05 3.26
N ALA A 356 -4.88 -43.95 3.91
CA ALA A 356 -5.02 -43.79 5.35
C ALA A 356 -6.48 -43.59 5.76
N LEU A 357 -7.24 -42.78 5.00
CA LEU A 357 -8.67 -42.56 5.20
C LEU A 357 -9.46 -43.86 4.99
N ASP A 358 -9.15 -44.65 3.96
CA ASP A 358 -9.81 -45.95 3.68
C ASP A 358 -9.72 -46.96 4.83
N ARG A 359 -8.68 -46.85 5.67
CA ARG A 359 -8.50 -47.77 6.81
C ARG A 359 -9.36 -47.41 8.02
N VAL A 360 -9.77 -46.15 8.13
CA VAL A 360 -10.45 -45.62 9.33
C VAL A 360 -11.90 -45.18 9.05
N LEU A 361 -12.22 -44.86 7.79
CA LEU A 361 -13.56 -44.44 7.38
C LEU A 361 -14.39 -45.61 6.84
N PRO A 362 -15.73 -45.56 6.95
CA PRO A 362 -16.60 -46.55 6.33
C PRO A 362 -16.43 -46.59 4.80
N PRO A 363 -16.61 -47.74 4.13
CA PRO A 363 -16.38 -47.88 2.68
C PRO A 363 -17.14 -46.89 1.77
N HIS A 364 -18.22 -46.31 2.27
CA HIS A 364 -19.12 -45.40 1.54
C HIS A 364 -18.76 -43.91 1.67
N TRP A 365 -17.64 -43.57 2.31
CA TRP A 365 -17.15 -42.19 2.34
C TRP A 365 -16.87 -41.68 0.91
N SER A 366 -16.71 -40.36 0.71
CA SER A 366 -16.67 -39.76 -0.63
C SER A 366 -15.49 -40.15 -1.54
N HIS A 367 -14.42 -40.75 -1.01
CA HIS A 367 -13.17 -41.06 -1.74
C HIS A 367 -12.53 -39.84 -2.44
N GLY A 368 -12.74 -38.64 -1.88
CA GLY A 368 -12.26 -37.39 -2.47
C GLY A 368 -12.34 -36.21 -1.52
N ASN A 369 -12.22 -35.00 -2.08
CA ASN A 369 -12.38 -33.74 -1.36
C ASN A 369 -13.61 -33.02 -1.94
N PRO A 370 -14.63 -32.66 -1.14
CA PRO A 370 -14.75 -32.82 0.32
C PRO A 370 -14.71 -34.28 0.82
N ILE A 371 -14.05 -34.50 1.97
CA ILE A 371 -14.01 -35.76 2.70
C ILE A 371 -15.32 -35.88 3.48
N ASP A 372 -16.31 -36.58 2.90
CA ASP A 372 -17.60 -36.85 3.54
C ASP A 372 -17.48 -38.10 4.42
N ILE A 373 -17.45 -37.89 5.74
CA ILE A 373 -17.31 -38.92 6.76
C ILE A 373 -18.65 -39.51 7.22
N LEU A 374 -19.73 -39.20 6.49
CA LEU A 374 -21.11 -39.65 6.69
C LEU A 374 -21.80 -39.07 7.93
N GLY A 375 -23.13 -39.05 7.89
CA GLY A 375 -23.97 -38.36 8.89
C GLY A 375 -23.91 -38.93 10.31
N ASP A 376 -23.62 -40.22 10.44
CA ASP A 376 -23.48 -40.94 11.71
C ASP A 376 -22.08 -40.78 12.35
N ALA A 377 -21.25 -39.88 11.84
CA ALA A 377 -19.90 -39.66 12.34
C ALA A 377 -19.88 -39.30 13.84
N ASP A 378 -19.13 -40.10 14.60
CA ASP A 378 -18.86 -39.87 16.01
C ASP A 378 -17.64 -38.92 16.20
N PRO A 379 -17.39 -38.43 17.42
CA PRO A 379 -16.25 -37.53 17.70
C PRO A 379 -14.88 -38.10 17.29
N GLU A 380 -14.70 -39.43 17.38
CA GLU A 380 -13.44 -40.09 17.06
C GLU A 380 -13.21 -40.12 15.54
N ARG A 381 -14.23 -40.42 14.74
CA ARG A 381 -14.16 -40.38 13.28
C ARG A 381 -13.77 -38.99 12.76
N TYR A 382 -14.32 -37.94 13.36
CA TYR A 382 -13.92 -36.56 13.07
C TYR A 382 -12.44 -36.29 13.37
N ALA A 383 -11.97 -36.70 14.56
CA ALA A 383 -10.58 -36.49 14.96
C ALA A 383 -9.59 -37.23 14.06
N GLN A 384 -9.88 -38.50 13.73
CA GLN A 384 -9.04 -39.31 12.86
C GLN A 384 -8.98 -38.76 11.43
N ALA A 385 -10.13 -38.39 10.86
CA ALA A 385 -10.19 -37.81 9.52
C ALA A 385 -9.41 -36.49 9.45
N LEU A 386 -9.58 -35.61 10.45
CA LEU A 386 -8.85 -34.35 10.50
C LEU A 386 -7.34 -34.56 10.69
N GLU A 387 -6.92 -35.51 11.53
CA GLU A 387 -5.51 -35.82 11.72
C GLU A 387 -4.83 -36.26 10.42
N ILE A 388 -5.49 -37.13 9.66
CA ILE A 388 -4.99 -37.61 8.37
C ILE A 388 -4.96 -36.45 7.35
N ALA A 389 -6.03 -35.67 7.24
CA ALA A 389 -6.11 -34.52 6.34
C ALA A 389 -5.05 -33.45 6.68
N ALA A 390 -4.78 -33.19 7.96
CA ALA A 390 -3.78 -32.23 8.40
C ALA A 390 -2.36 -32.59 7.94
N LYS A 391 -2.05 -33.87 7.74
CA LYS A 391 -0.75 -34.36 7.28
C LYS A 391 -0.60 -34.36 5.76
N ASP A 392 -1.66 -34.12 4.99
CA ASP A 392 -1.61 -34.18 3.53
C ASP A 392 -0.76 -33.03 2.93
N PRO A 393 0.27 -33.31 2.13
CA PRO A 393 1.18 -32.27 1.62
C PRO A 393 0.53 -31.32 0.59
N ASN A 394 -0.61 -31.68 0.02
CA ASN A 394 -1.30 -30.89 -1.01
C ASN A 394 -2.34 -29.92 -0.43
N SER A 395 -2.55 -29.94 0.88
CA SER A 395 -3.47 -29.07 1.59
C SER A 395 -2.78 -27.83 2.15
N ASP A 396 -3.30 -26.64 1.84
CA ASP A 396 -2.84 -25.35 2.39
C ASP A 396 -3.69 -24.86 3.57
N GLY A 397 -4.79 -25.56 3.89
CA GLY A 397 -5.68 -25.29 5.02
C GLY A 397 -6.80 -26.31 5.14
N LEU A 398 -7.46 -26.33 6.30
CA LEU A 398 -8.50 -27.31 6.65
C LEU A 398 -9.80 -26.59 7.04
N LEU A 399 -10.93 -27.09 6.56
CA LEU A 399 -12.26 -26.70 7.01
C LEU A 399 -13.00 -27.94 7.52
N VAL A 400 -13.40 -27.92 8.79
CA VAL A 400 -14.26 -28.95 9.37
C VAL A 400 -15.70 -28.45 9.42
N VAL A 401 -16.62 -29.18 8.82
CA VAL A 401 -18.05 -28.86 8.80
C VAL A 401 -18.80 -29.90 9.62
N LEU A 402 -19.64 -29.41 10.54
CA LEU A 402 -20.52 -30.23 11.36
C LEU A 402 -21.94 -29.73 11.26
N THR A 403 -22.84 -30.64 10.91
CA THR A 403 -24.29 -30.47 11.10
C THR A 403 -24.77 -31.43 12.20
N PRO A 404 -25.58 -30.96 13.17
CA PRO A 404 -26.09 -31.83 14.22
C PRO A 404 -27.09 -32.86 13.64
N GLN A 405 -26.87 -34.14 13.93
CA GLN A 405 -27.83 -35.23 13.73
C GLN A 405 -28.11 -35.92 15.07
N ALA A 406 -29.11 -36.81 15.10
CA ALA A 406 -29.52 -37.49 16.33
C ALA A 406 -28.38 -38.25 17.04
N MET A 407 -27.39 -38.73 16.29
CA MET A 407 -26.24 -39.49 16.81
C MET A 407 -24.96 -38.65 16.95
N THR A 408 -24.96 -37.40 16.47
CA THR A 408 -23.81 -36.52 16.53
C THR A 408 -23.73 -35.88 17.92
N ASP A 409 -22.53 -35.81 18.49
CA ASP A 409 -22.24 -34.99 19.69
C ASP A 409 -21.38 -33.78 19.29
N PRO A 410 -21.98 -32.61 18.98
CA PRO A 410 -21.23 -31.42 18.57
C PRO A 410 -20.26 -30.91 19.64
N THR A 411 -20.53 -31.21 20.92
CA THR A 411 -19.75 -30.70 22.05
C THR A 411 -18.51 -31.56 22.28
N GLU A 412 -18.67 -32.88 22.32
CA GLU A 412 -17.53 -33.80 22.45
C GLU A 412 -16.65 -33.77 21.19
N THR A 413 -17.24 -33.67 19.99
CA THR A 413 -16.46 -33.45 18.76
C THR A 413 -15.60 -32.20 18.88
N ALA A 414 -16.17 -31.07 19.31
CA ALA A 414 -15.41 -29.85 19.53
C ALA A 414 -14.25 -30.03 20.52
N ARG A 415 -14.45 -30.75 21.63
CA ARG A 415 -13.37 -31.05 22.61
C ARG A 415 -12.23 -31.82 21.97
N ARG A 416 -12.52 -32.84 21.17
CA ARG A 416 -11.52 -33.65 20.46
C ARG A 416 -10.72 -32.82 19.47
N LEU A 417 -11.38 -31.91 18.76
CA LEU A 417 -10.73 -31.11 17.73
C LEU A 417 -9.80 -30.02 18.30
N THR A 418 -9.89 -29.67 19.59
CA THR A 418 -8.99 -28.69 20.21
C THR A 418 -7.50 -29.05 20.08
N ALA A 419 -7.17 -30.35 19.93
CA ALA A 419 -5.80 -30.80 19.68
C ALA A 419 -5.21 -30.28 18.36
N PHE A 420 -6.03 -29.87 17.40
CA PHE A 420 -5.63 -29.37 16.09
C PHE A 420 -5.63 -27.84 15.99
N ALA A 421 -5.83 -27.14 17.12
CA ALA A 421 -5.84 -25.68 17.19
C ALA A 421 -4.60 -25.04 16.56
N VAL A 422 -3.45 -25.72 16.64
CA VAL A 422 -2.21 -25.31 16.00
C VAL A 422 -1.73 -26.40 15.06
N THR A 423 -2.00 -26.21 13.77
CA THR A 423 -1.43 -27.06 12.71
C THR A 423 -0.32 -26.28 12.00
N PRO A 424 0.94 -26.75 11.99
CA PRO A 424 2.04 -26.04 11.38
C PRO A 424 1.76 -25.68 9.91
N GLY A 425 1.75 -24.38 9.59
CA GLY A 425 1.59 -23.87 8.24
C GLY A 425 0.19 -23.97 7.62
N LYS A 426 -0.82 -24.50 8.33
CA LYS A 426 -2.17 -24.71 7.80
C LYS A 426 -3.22 -24.17 8.79
N PRO A 427 -4.04 -23.18 8.40
CA PRO A 427 -5.16 -22.77 9.24
C PRO A 427 -6.20 -23.89 9.34
N VAL A 428 -6.79 -24.03 10.53
CA VAL A 428 -7.93 -24.91 10.79
C VAL A 428 -9.15 -24.04 11.09
N LEU A 429 -10.16 -24.15 10.25
CA LEU A 429 -11.43 -23.44 10.37
C LEU A 429 -12.54 -24.45 10.66
N ALA A 430 -13.57 -24.01 11.39
CA ALA A 430 -14.70 -24.85 11.76
C ALA A 430 -16.03 -24.20 11.36
N SER A 431 -16.97 -24.99 10.85
CA SER A 431 -18.34 -24.57 10.57
C SER A 431 -19.31 -25.43 11.38
N TRP A 432 -19.81 -24.90 12.51
CA TRP A 432 -20.79 -25.56 13.37
C TRP A 432 -22.17 -25.07 12.98
N MET A 433 -22.77 -25.74 12.00
CA MET A 433 -24.01 -25.26 11.37
C MET A 433 -25.22 -25.72 12.18
N GLY A 434 -25.74 -24.82 13.02
CA GLY A 434 -26.90 -25.07 13.88
C GLY A 434 -27.25 -23.89 14.77
N GLY A 435 -28.02 -24.14 15.83
CA GLY A 435 -28.33 -23.16 16.87
C GLY A 435 -27.99 -23.68 18.25
N LYS A 436 -29.02 -24.02 19.03
CA LYS A 436 -28.88 -24.45 20.44
C LYS A 436 -27.90 -25.62 20.63
N ASP A 437 -27.97 -26.64 19.78
CA ASP A 437 -27.24 -27.90 20.00
C ASP A 437 -25.74 -27.80 19.68
N VAL A 438 -25.33 -26.80 18.90
CA VAL A 438 -23.93 -26.58 18.50
C VAL A 438 -23.23 -25.52 19.34
N ALA A 439 -23.97 -24.63 20.00
CA ALA A 439 -23.45 -23.45 20.72
C ALA A 439 -22.37 -23.78 21.78
N ALA A 440 -22.51 -24.90 22.49
CA ALA A 440 -21.49 -25.33 23.46
C ALA A 440 -20.18 -25.76 22.76
N GLY A 441 -20.29 -26.48 21.63
CA GLY A 441 -19.14 -26.86 20.82
C GLY A 441 -18.44 -25.65 20.19
N GLU A 442 -19.21 -24.68 19.68
CA GLU A 442 -18.70 -23.40 19.16
C GLU A 442 -17.85 -22.68 20.21
N ALA A 443 -18.38 -22.54 21.44
CA ALA A 443 -17.66 -21.89 22.53
C ALA A 443 -16.35 -22.60 22.89
N ILE A 444 -16.33 -23.94 22.88
CA ILE A 444 -15.13 -24.75 23.15
C ILE A 444 -14.06 -24.52 22.08
N LEU A 445 -14.43 -24.58 20.80
CA LEU A 445 -13.51 -24.36 19.69
C LEU A 445 -12.95 -22.94 19.72
N ASN A 446 -13.81 -21.94 19.94
CA ASN A 446 -13.38 -20.54 20.04
C ASN A 446 -12.41 -20.29 21.19
N GLN A 447 -12.62 -20.93 22.34
CA GLN A 447 -11.69 -20.87 23.48
C GLN A 447 -10.37 -21.57 23.18
N ALA A 448 -10.38 -22.59 22.34
CA ALA A 448 -9.18 -23.29 21.86
C ALA A 448 -8.49 -22.58 20.68
N ASN A 449 -8.92 -21.37 20.29
CA ASN A 449 -8.43 -20.64 19.12
C ASN A 449 -8.69 -21.33 17.76
N ILE A 450 -9.74 -22.14 17.64
CA ILE A 450 -10.27 -22.59 16.34
C ILE A 450 -11.46 -21.69 15.98
N PRO A 451 -11.34 -20.84 14.95
CA PRO A 451 -12.43 -19.95 14.53
C PRO A 451 -13.63 -20.75 14.04
N THR A 452 -14.82 -20.40 14.54
CA THR A 452 -16.07 -21.09 14.21
C THR A 452 -17.03 -20.19 13.45
N PHE A 453 -17.69 -20.78 12.46
CA PHE A 453 -18.65 -20.09 11.61
C PHE A 453 -19.98 -20.84 11.64
N GLY A 454 -21.09 -20.10 11.59
CA GLY A 454 -22.42 -20.71 11.48
C GLY A 454 -22.70 -21.32 10.09
N TYR A 455 -21.91 -20.93 9.07
CA TYR A 455 -22.10 -21.38 7.69
C TYR A 455 -20.76 -21.70 7.00
N PRO A 456 -20.71 -22.79 6.22
CA PRO A 456 -19.47 -23.26 5.62
C PRO A 456 -18.98 -22.37 4.47
N ASP A 457 -19.88 -21.73 3.71
CA ASP A 457 -19.53 -20.75 2.68
C ASP A 457 -18.79 -19.53 3.28
N THR A 458 -19.17 -19.14 4.49
CA THR A 458 -18.55 -18.01 5.20
C THR A 458 -17.15 -18.39 5.70
N ALA A 459 -16.96 -19.61 6.19
CA ALA A 459 -15.65 -20.14 6.54
C ALA A 459 -14.73 -20.19 5.31
N THR A 460 -15.22 -20.74 4.20
CA THR A 460 -14.50 -20.80 2.93
C THR A 460 -14.14 -19.40 2.41
N ARG A 461 -15.08 -18.46 2.40
CA ARG A 461 -14.82 -17.08 1.99
C ARG A 461 -13.69 -16.45 2.80
N THR A 462 -13.67 -16.69 4.11
CA THR A 462 -12.64 -16.21 5.02
C THR A 462 -11.27 -16.83 4.71
N PHE A 463 -11.21 -18.15 4.49
CA PHE A 463 -9.98 -18.83 4.04
C PHE A 463 -9.44 -18.21 2.75
N THR A 464 -10.30 -18.00 1.74
CA THR A 464 -9.87 -17.42 0.45
C THR A 464 -9.38 -15.98 0.60
N LEU A 465 -9.99 -15.18 1.47
CA LEU A 465 -9.51 -13.83 1.78
C LEU A 465 -8.12 -13.84 2.43
N MET A 466 -7.86 -14.77 3.37
CA MET A 466 -6.54 -14.93 3.98
C MET A 466 -5.48 -15.34 2.98
N TRP A 467 -5.79 -16.27 2.08
CA TRP A 467 -4.88 -16.68 1.03
C TRP A 467 -4.57 -15.54 0.06
N ARG A 468 -5.59 -14.84 -0.45
CA ARG A 468 -5.41 -13.68 -1.34
C ARG A 468 -4.55 -12.60 -0.68
N TYR A 469 -4.76 -12.36 0.61
CA TYR A 469 -3.91 -11.45 1.37
C TYR A 469 -2.44 -11.92 1.38
N ALA A 470 -2.17 -13.17 1.75
CA ALA A 470 -0.82 -13.71 1.77
C ALA A 470 -0.15 -13.69 0.39
N TYR A 471 -0.90 -14.01 -0.67
CA TYR A 471 -0.44 -13.97 -2.05
C TYR A 471 -0.10 -12.55 -2.51
N ASN A 472 -0.99 -11.58 -2.25
CA ASN A 472 -0.76 -10.18 -2.59
C ASN A 472 0.46 -9.62 -1.84
N LEU A 473 0.60 -9.95 -0.56
CA LEU A 473 1.72 -9.49 0.26
C LEU A 473 3.06 -10.01 -0.26
N ARG A 474 3.19 -11.33 -0.50
CA ARG A 474 4.41 -11.91 -1.08
C ARG A 474 4.79 -11.21 -2.37
N GLY A 475 3.78 -10.92 -3.17
CA GLY A 475 3.93 -10.36 -4.48
C GLY A 475 4.31 -8.89 -4.59
N LEU A 476 4.03 -8.11 -3.54
CA LEU A 476 4.53 -6.74 -3.44
C LEU A 476 6.02 -6.68 -3.19
N TYR A 477 6.56 -7.74 -2.58
CA TYR A 477 7.94 -7.83 -2.12
C TYR A 477 8.77 -8.79 -2.96
N GLU A 478 8.19 -9.28 -4.05
CA GLU A 478 8.89 -10.06 -5.05
C GLU A 478 9.90 -9.16 -5.77
N THR A 479 11.17 -9.55 -5.69
CA THR A 479 12.27 -8.80 -6.27
C THR A 479 12.09 -8.70 -7.77
N PRO A 480 12.00 -7.48 -8.33
CA PRO A 480 11.79 -7.32 -9.76
C PRO A 480 12.98 -7.91 -10.52
N THR A 481 12.71 -8.48 -11.69
CA THR A 481 13.79 -8.91 -12.57
C THR A 481 14.65 -7.69 -12.92
N LEU A 482 15.97 -7.79 -12.72
CA LEU A 482 16.91 -6.85 -13.32
C LEU A 482 16.61 -6.81 -14.82
N VAL A 483 15.97 -5.74 -15.28
CA VAL A 483 15.89 -5.49 -16.72
C VAL A 483 17.33 -5.33 -17.14
N GLU A 484 17.86 -6.32 -17.86
CA GLU A 484 19.18 -6.21 -18.44
C GLU A 484 19.21 -4.86 -19.18
N ARG A 485 20.09 -3.97 -18.73
CA ARG A 485 20.42 -2.74 -19.47
C ARG A 485 20.98 -3.05 -20.87
N ALA A 486 21.11 -4.33 -21.22
CA ALA A 486 21.45 -4.81 -22.52
C ALA A 486 20.40 -4.32 -23.54
N THR A 487 20.79 -3.29 -24.29
CA THR A 487 20.31 -2.87 -25.62
C THR A 487 19.25 -1.78 -25.76
N ALA A 488 18.53 -1.35 -24.72
CA ALA A 488 17.61 -0.19 -24.86
C ALA A 488 18.36 1.13 -24.62
N ALA A 489 18.42 2.01 -25.63
CA ALA A 489 18.94 3.37 -25.47
C ALA A 489 18.19 4.10 -24.35
N ALA A 490 18.91 4.91 -23.56
CA ALA A 490 18.29 5.69 -22.49
C ALA A 490 17.20 6.62 -23.07
N PRO A 491 16.08 6.85 -22.36
CA PRO A 491 15.03 7.75 -22.83
C PRO A 491 15.58 9.13 -23.19
N ASP A 492 15.15 9.67 -24.32
CA ASP A 492 15.46 11.04 -24.76
C ASP A 492 14.49 12.02 -24.08
N ARG A 493 14.71 12.20 -22.78
CA ARG A 493 13.87 13.03 -21.90
C ARG A 493 13.77 14.47 -22.38
N ALA A 494 14.88 15.00 -22.88
CA ALA A 494 14.97 16.38 -23.34
C ALA A 494 14.07 16.59 -24.56
N ARG A 495 14.08 15.66 -25.51
CA ARG A 495 13.20 15.72 -26.68
C ARG A 495 11.73 15.60 -26.33
N ALA A 496 11.36 14.68 -25.44
CA ALA A 496 9.98 14.55 -24.96
C ALA A 496 9.50 15.84 -24.28
N GLN A 497 10.33 16.40 -23.41
CA GLN A 497 10.04 17.65 -22.70
C GLN A 497 9.91 18.83 -23.67
N GLN A 498 10.73 18.89 -24.72
CA GLN A 498 10.66 19.95 -25.72
C GLN A 498 9.28 20.02 -26.41
N PHE A 499 8.77 18.90 -26.92
CA PHE A 499 7.43 18.85 -27.54
C PHE A 499 6.31 19.34 -26.59
N ILE A 500 6.41 18.98 -25.31
CA ILE A 500 5.45 19.39 -24.29
C ILE A 500 5.55 20.90 -24.02
N LEU A 501 6.76 21.43 -23.87
CA LEU A 501 6.97 22.85 -23.60
C LEU A 501 6.59 23.71 -24.80
N ASP A 502 6.87 23.29 -26.04
CA ASP A 502 6.48 23.99 -27.26
C ASP A 502 4.95 24.09 -27.39
N ALA A 503 4.24 22.99 -27.10
CA ALA A 503 2.79 22.99 -27.07
C ALA A 503 2.24 23.98 -26.03
N ARG A 504 2.77 23.96 -24.79
CA ARG A 504 2.37 24.90 -23.74
C ARG A 504 2.66 26.35 -24.09
N ALA A 505 3.84 26.64 -24.65
CA ALA A 505 4.24 27.98 -25.06
C ALA A 505 3.31 28.55 -26.14
N SER A 506 2.76 27.69 -27.00
CA SER A 506 1.72 28.05 -27.97
C SER A 506 0.29 28.12 -27.40
N GLY A 507 0.13 28.04 -26.08
CA GLY A 507 -1.18 28.08 -25.41
C GLY A 507 -2.03 26.81 -25.59
N ARG A 508 -1.45 25.72 -26.12
CA ARG A 508 -2.17 24.46 -26.38
C ARG A 508 -2.16 23.57 -25.13
N THR A 509 -3.28 22.90 -24.91
CA THR A 509 -3.41 21.81 -23.93
C THR A 509 -3.45 20.43 -24.59
N LEU A 510 -3.33 20.35 -25.91
CA LEU A 510 -3.40 19.10 -26.68
C LEU A 510 -2.20 19.01 -27.62
N LEU A 511 -1.49 17.88 -27.55
CA LEU A 511 -0.52 17.50 -28.56
C LEU A 511 -1.23 16.87 -29.76
N SER A 512 -0.74 17.16 -30.97
CA SER A 512 -1.13 16.41 -32.15
C SER A 512 -0.78 14.93 -32.01
N GLU A 513 -1.38 14.07 -32.83
CA GLU A 513 -1.04 12.63 -32.85
C GLU A 513 0.45 12.41 -33.14
N PHE A 514 1.03 13.22 -34.03
CA PHE A 514 2.45 13.14 -34.36
C PHE A 514 3.32 13.50 -33.15
N GLU A 515 3.09 14.66 -32.53
CA GLU A 515 3.81 15.06 -31.31
C GLU A 515 3.64 14.01 -30.19
N SER A 516 2.44 13.47 -30.02
CA SER A 516 2.16 12.43 -29.03
C SER A 516 2.99 11.17 -29.28
N LYS A 517 3.07 10.71 -30.53
CA LYS A 517 3.92 9.57 -30.93
C LYS A 517 5.41 9.86 -30.77
N GLN A 518 5.86 11.09 -31.04
CA GLN A 518 7.25 11.47 -30.80
C GLN A 518 7.62 11.43 -29.31
N VAL A 519 6.70 11.84 -28.42
CA VAL A 519 6.87 11.73 -26.97
C VAL A 519 6.94 10.26 -26.53
N LEU A 520 6.07 9.39 -27.06
CA LEU A 520 6.13 7.94 -26.80
C LEU A 520 7.45 7.32 -27.28
N ALA A 521 7.86 7.60 -28.51
CA ALA A 521 9.09 7.09 -29.10
C ALA A 521 10.35 7.52 -28.32
N ALA A 522 10.36 8.73 -27.76
CA ALA A 522 11.44 9.21 -26.91
C ALA A 522 11.63 8.38 -25.62
N TYR A 523 10.59 7.65 -25.18
CA TYR A 523 10.65 6.70 -24.06
C TYR A 523 10.81 5.24 -24.50
N GLY A 524 11.11 5.00 -25.78
CA GLY A 524 11.31 3.65 -26.32
C GLY A 524 10.02 2.87 -26.55
N ILE A 525 8.85 3.53 -26.55
CA ILE A 525 7.57 2.89 -26.86
C ILE A 525 7.41 2.86 -28.39
N PRO A 526 7.32 1.67 -29.03
CA PRO A 526 7.24 1.58 -30.48
C PRO A 526 5.95 2.22 -31.01
N THR A 527 6.07 3.10 -32.00
CA THR A 527 4.94 3.76 -32.66
C THR A 527 4.95 3.52 -34.15
N VAL A 528 3.77 3.44 -34.77
CA VAL A 528 3.66 3.34 -36.23
C VAL A 528 4.35 4.53 -36.92
N SER A 529 5.14 4.25 -37.95
CA SER A 529 5.82 5.28 -38.74
C SER A 529 4.80 6.27 -39.29
N THR A 530 4.98 7.55 -38.97
CA THR A 530 4.01 8.60 -39.25
C THR A 530 4.70 9.75 -39.95
N ARG A 531 4.19 10.17 -41.11
CA ARG A 531 4.64 11.35 -41.85
C ARG A 531 3.50 12.37 -41.94
N ILE A 532 3.79 13.65 -41.77
CA ILE A 532 2.80 14.72 -41.95
C ILE A 532 2.86 15.23 -43.38
N ALA A 533 1.70 15.44 -43.98
CA ALA A 533 1.55 16.08 -45.28
C ALA A 533 0.54 17.22 -45.18
N GLY A 534 0.98 18.43 -45.49
CA GLY A 534 0.16 19.65 -45.52
C GLY A 534 -0.61 19.85 -46.82
N GLY A 535 -0.35 19.02 -47.84
CA GLY A 535 -1.01 19.06 -49.14
C GLY A 535 -1.27 17.67 -49.72
N GLU A 536 -2.19 17.61 -50.68
CA GLU A 536 -2.60 16.37 -51.36
C GLU A 536 -1.43 15.67 -52.07
N ASP A 537 -0.60 16.41 -52.81
CA ASP A 537 0.55 15.85 -53.52
C ASP A 537 1.63 15.33 -52.55
N GLU A 538 1.85 16.04 -51.44
CA GLU A 538 2.77 15.62 -50.38
C GLU A 538 2.27 14.33 -49.70
N ALA A 539 0.95 14.16 -49.53
CA ALA A 539 0.36 12.95 -48.98
C ALA A 539 0.59 11.73 -49.89
N VAL A 540 0.47 11.90 -51.21
CA VAL A 540 0.77 10.86 -52.21
C VAL A 540 2.26 10.51 -52.25
N GLN A 541 3.14 11.51 -52.12
CA GLN A 541 4.58 11.30 -52.04
C GLN A 541 4.95 10.50 -50.77
N CYS A 542 4.38 10.87 -49.63
CA CYS A 542 4.56 10.14 -48.37
C CYS A 542 4.04 8.70 -48.48
N ALA A 543 2.85 8.51 -49.05
CA ALA A 543 2.25 7.18 -49.25
C ALA A 543 3.11 6.28 -50.14
N SER A 544 3.60 6.82 -51.26
CA SER A 544 4.47 6.09 -52.18
C SER A 544 5.82 5.72 -51.55
N ALA A 545 6.36 6.58 -50.68
CA ALA A 545 7.59 6.30 -49.94
C ALA A 545 7.40 5.26 -48.83
N ILE A 546 6.21 5.14 -48.26
CA ILE A 546 5.87 4.12 -47.25
C ILE A 546 5.53 2.77 -47.90
N GLY A 547 4.85 2.80 -49.04
CA GLY A 547 4.29 1.63 -49.71
C GLY A 547 2.82 1.40 -49.33
N TYR A 548 2.02 0.96 -50.31
CA TYR A 548 0.59 0.72 -50.15
C TYR A 548 0.29 -0.70 -49.60
N PRO A 549 -0.83 -0.92 -48.88
CA PRO A 549 -1.84 0.07 -48.53
C PRO A 549 -1.42 0.99 -47.35
N VAL A 550 -1.95 2.22 -47.36
CA VAL A 550 -1.71 3.24 -46.32
C VAL A 550 -3.00 3.68 -45.63
N VAL A 551 -2.83 4.41 -44.53
CA VAL A 551 -3.88 5.06 -43.76
C VAL A 551 -3.63 6.56 -43.77
N LEU A 552 -4.72 7.31 -43.97
CA LEU A 552 -4.74 8.76 -43.78
C LEU A 552 -5.53 9.11 -42.52
N LYS A 553 -4.94 9.89 -41.62
CA LYS A 553 -5.59 10.45 -40.44
C LYS A 553 -5.52 11.97 -40.44
N LEU A 554 -6.53 12.65 -39.92
CA LEU A 554 -6.55 14.09 -39.75
C LEU A 554 -5.40 14.57 -38.86
N HIS A 555 -4.59 15.51 -39.35
CA HIS A 555 -3.63 16.26 -38.53
C HIS A 555 -4.29 17.56 -38.02
N SER A 556 -4.50 17.64 -36.71
CA SER A 556 -5.19 18.76 -36.06
C SER A 556 -4.63 19.02 -34.66
N HIS A 557 -4.71 20.28 -34.22
CA HIS A 557 -4.45 20.69 -32.83
C HIS A 557 -5.72 20.86 -32.00
N THR A 558 -6.91 20.72 -32.61
CA THR A 558 -8.20 21.05 -31.98
C THR A 558 -9.18 19.89 -31.95
N ILE A 559 -9.11 18.98 -32.93
CA ILE A 559 -10.00 17.81 -33.00
C ILE A 559 -9.30 16.59 -32.37
N THR A 560 -9.91 16.04 -31.31
CA THR A 560 -9.39 14.86 -30.58
C THR A 560 -9.90 13.53 -31.14
N HIS A 561 -11.22 13.40 -31.31
CA HIS A 561 -11.86 12.17 -31.82
C HIS A 561 -12.01 12.24 -33.34
N LYS A 562 -10.95 11.81 -34.04
CA LYS A 562 -10.85 11.90 -35.50
C LYS A 562 -11.89 11.03 -36.20
N THR A 563 -12.19 9.85 -35.67
CA THR A 563 -13.19 8.93 -36.23
C THR A 563 -14.59 9.57 -36.28
N ASP A 564 -14.97 10.32 -35.24
CA ASP A 564 -16.29 10.93 -35.10
C ASP A 564 -16.59 11.99 -36.17
N VAL A 565 -15.52 12.60 -36.71
CA VAL A 565 -15.61 13.58 -37.79
C VAL A 565 -15.24 12.98 -39.15
N GLY A 566 -15.14 11.66 -39.28
CA GLY A 566 -14.72 11.02 -40.54
C GLY A 566 -13.26 11.29 -40.93
N GLY A 567 -12.44 11.73 -39.97
CA GLY A 567 -11.04 12.11 -40.13
C GLY A 567 -10.06 10.93 -40.22
N VAL A 568 -10.54 9.70 -40.45
CA VAL A 568 -9.71 8.49 -40.61
C VAL A 568 -10.17 7.75 -41.85
N GLN A 569 -9.26 7.48 -42.77
CA GLN A 569 -9.49 6.73 -44.02
C GLN A 569 -8.48 5.59 -44.09
N LEU A 570 -8.99 4.35 -44.09
CA LEU A 570 -8.20 3.12 -44.00
C LEU A 570 -8.06 2.45 -45.37
N ASP A 571 -7.12 1.51 -45.46
CA ASP A 571 -6.95 0.58 -46.60
C ASP A 571 -6.82 1.26 -47.97
N LEU A 572 -6.03 2.34 -48.03
CA LEU A 572 -5.83 3.10 -49.25
C LEU A 572 -4.78 2.39 -50.12
N ALA A 573 -5.23 1.75 -51.19
CA ALA A 573 -4.39 0.86 -52.02
C ALA A 573 -3.55 1.59 -53.08
N ASP A 574 -3.86 2.85 -53.42
CA ASP A 574 -3.21 3.59 -54.49
C ASP A 574 -3.23 5.11 -54.28
N ALA A 575 -2.52 5.84 -55.15
CA ALA A 575 -2.41 7.29 -55.09
C ALA A 575 -3.77 8.02 -55.23
N GLU A 576 -4.68 7.52 -56.07
CA GLU A 576 -5.99 8.14 -56.28
C GLU A 576 -6.89 7.98 -55.06
N ALA A 577 -6.81 6.83 -54.37
CA ALA A 577 -7.47 6.62 -53.09
C ALA A 577 -6.97 7.61 -52.03
N VAL A 578 -5.65 7.85 -51.97
CA VAL A 578 -5.05 8.86 -51.08
C VAL A 578 -5.56 10.28 -51.39
N ARG A 579 -5.62 10.67 -52.66
CA ARG A 579 -6.16 11.98 -53.07
C ARG A 579 -7.61 12.18 -52.64
N ARG A 580 -8.47 11.19 -52.91
CA ARG A 580 -9.88 11.22 -52.50
C ARG A 580 -10.03 11.31 -50.99
N ALA A 581 -9.28 10.50 -50.25
CA ALA A 581 -9.30 10.49 -48.80
C ALA A 581 -8.81 11.82 -48.18
N TYR A 582 -7.77 12.45 -48.73
CA TYR A 582 -7.30 13.77 -48.30
C TYR A 582 -8.42 14.81 -48.38
N ARG A 583 -9.08 14.92 -49.54
CA ARG A 583 -10.18 15.88 -49.77
C ARG A 583 -11.37 15.60 -48.86
N ALA A 584 -11.70 14.33 -48.63
CA ALA A 584 -12.77 13.93 -47.73
C ALA A 584 -12.49 14.37 -46.29
N ILE A 585 -11.28 14.12 -45.78
CA ILE A 585 -10.86 14.54 -44.43
C ILE A 585 -10.86 16.06 -44.32
N GLU A 586 -10.34 16.78 -45.30
CA GLU A 586 -10.33 18.25 -45.31
C GLU A 586 -11.76 18.82 -45.27
N SER A 587 -12.66 18.29 -46.09
CA SER A 587 -14.06 18.70 -46.12
C SER A 587 -14.75 18.43 -44.79
N ALA A 588 -14.51 17.26 -44.19
CA ALA A 588 -15.14 16.89 -42.93
C ALA A 588 -14.62 17.75 -41.75
N ALA A 589 -13.32 18.05 -41.71
CA ALA A 589 -12.72 18.93 -40.72
C ALA A 589 -13.22 20.38 -40.84
N LYS A 590 -13.51 20.86 -42.06
CA LYS A 590 -14.12 22.20 -42.29
C LYS A 590 -15.60 22.26 -41.92
N ALA A 591 -16.32 21.13 -41.96
CA ALA A 591 -17.73 21.04 -41.60
C ALA A 591 -17.96 20.87 -40.08
N ALA A 592 -16.92 20.59 -39.31
CA ALA A 592 -16.98 20.54 -37.85
C ALA A 592 -17.26 21.93 -37.24
N ARG A 593 -17.87 21.97 -36.03
CA ARG A 593 -18.13 23.23 -35.28
C ARG A 593 -16.85 24.03 -35.11
N GLU A 594 -16.95 25.36 -35.20
CA GLU A 594 -15.82 26.28 -35.10
C GLU A 594 -14.85 25.98 -33.95
N PRO A 595 -13.53 26.14 -34.18
CA PRO A 595 -12.52 25.79 -33.20
C PRO A 595 -12.55 26.77 -32.04
N PRO A 596 -12.30 26.31 -30.80
CA PRO A 596 -12.01 27.23 -29.70
C PRO A 596 -10.83 28.13 -30.08
N ALA A 597 -10.97 29.43 -29.82
CA ALA A 597 -9.89 30.42 -29.95
C ALA A 597 -9.29 30.67 -31.35
N GLY A 598 -10.04 30.41 -32.45
CA GLY A 598 -9.62 30.83 -33.79
C GLY A 598 -8.49 30.00 -34.43
N GLY A 599 -8.24 28.79 -33.93
CA GLY A 599 -7.29 27.84 -34.54
C GLY A 599 -7.78 27.29 -35.89
N LYS A 600 -6.92 26.55 -36.62
CA LYS A 600 -7.36 25.78 -37.80
C LYS A 600 -7.66 24.33 -37.40
N HIS A 601 -8.83 23.82 -37.78
CA HIS A 601 -9.17 22.41 -37.60
C HIS A 601 -8.33 21.47 -38.46
N PHE A 602 -7.94 21.93 -39.64
CA PHE A 602 -7.20 21.14 -40.62
C PHE A 602 -5.81 21.73 -40.84
N LEU A 603 -4.80 20.93 -40.51
CA LEU A 603 -3.38 21.25 -40.75
C LEU A 603 -2.76 20.33 -41.81
N GLY A 604 -3.59 19.49 -42.45
CA GLY A 604 -3.16 18.41 -43.34
C GLY A 604 -3.55 17.04 -42.78
N VAL A 605 -2.76 16.03 -43.16
CA VAL A 605 -2.98 14.63 -42.81
C VAL A 605 -1.71 13.97 -42.29
N ALA A 606 -1.87 12.99 -41.42
CA ALA A 606 -0.85 12.02 -41.07
C ALA A 606 -0.98 10.79 -41.97
N VAL A 607 0.09 10.46 -42.69
CA VAL A 607 0.20 9.27 -43.56
C VAL A 607 0.95 8.17 -42.81
N GLN A 608 0.34 6.99 -42.72
CA GLN A 608 0.85 5.83 -41.97
C GLN A 608 0.72 4.54 -42.80
N PRO A 609 1.59 3.54 -42.64
CA PRO A 609 1.37 2.22 -43.23
C PRO A 609 0.12 1.56 -42.64
N MET A 610 -0.61 0.80 -43.45
CA MET A 610 -1.71 -0.03 -42.97
C MET A 610 -1.16 -1.28 -42.29
N VAL A 611 -1.25 -1.32 -40.95
CA VAL A 611 -0.80 -2.46 -40.16
C VAL A 611 -1.92 -3.51 -40.13
N LYS A 612 -1.64 -4.75 -40.57
CA LYS A 612 -2.59 -5.86 -40.50
C LYS A 612 -2.81 -6.26 -39.04
N LEU A 613 -4.08 -6.33 -38.62
CA LEU A 613 -4.50 -6.62 -37.24
C LEU A 613 -4.47 -8.13 -36.91
N GLU A 614 -3.39 -8.84 -37.23
CA GLU A 614 -3.18 -10.21 -36.74
C GLU A 614 -2.63 -10.17 -35.30
N GLY A 615 -3.44 -9.63 -34.37
CA GLY A 615 -3.08 -9.44 -32.98
C GLY A 615 -4.27 -9.08 -32.10
N TYR A 616 -3.98 -8.60 -30.90
CA TYR A 616 -4.96 -8.09 -29.94
C TYR A 616 -4.84 -6.57 -29.83
N GLU A 617 -5.97 -5.87 -29.80
CA GLU A 617 -6.01 -4.45 -29.47
C GLU A 617 -6.02 -4.29 -27.96
N LEU A 618 -5.06 -3.53 -27.44
CA LEU A 618 -4.91 -3.20 -26.03
C LEU A 618 -5.04 -1.68 -25.85
N ILE A 619 -5.36 -1.27 -24.63
CA ILE A 619 -5.30 0.13 -24.20
C ILE A 619 -4.28 0.27 -23.07
N ILE A 620 -3.44 1.29 -23.18
CA ILE A 620 -2.59 1.77 -22.09
C ILE A 620 -2.87 3.25 -21.92
N GLY A 621 -3.12 3.70 -20.69
CA GLY A 621 -3.39 5.11 -20.46
C GLY A 621 -3.00 5.60 -19.08
N SER A 622 -3.10 6.91 -18.87
CA SER A 622 -2.98 7.54 -17.57
C SER A 622 -3.87 8.76 -17.45
N SER A 623 -4.45 8.95 -16.26
CA SER A 623 -5.26 10.12 -15.90
C SER A 623 -4.98 10.55 -14.46
N ILE A 624 -5.38 11.76 -14.09
CA ILE A 624 -5.22 12.28 -12.72
C ILE A 624 -6.44 11.94 -11.86
N ASP A 625 -6.22 11.17 -10.79
CA ASP A 625 -7.14 11.06 -9.67
C ASP A 625 -6.93 12.21 -8.68
N ALA A 626 -8.01 12.72 -8.10
CA ALA A 626 -7.98 13.88 -7.21
C ALA A 626 -7.25 13.63 -5.88
N GLN A 627 -7.18 12.37 -5.41
CA GLN A 627 -6.54 11.98 -4.15
C GLN A 627 -5.14 11.38 -4.38
N PHE A 628 -4.96 10.61 -5.45
CA PHE A 628 -3.74 9.83 -5.67
C PHE A 628 -2.81 10.38 -6.78
N GLY A 629 -3.23 11.42 -7.50
CA GLY A 629 -2.47 11.96 -8.62
C GLY A 629 -2.53 11.03 -9.85
N PRO A 630 -1.46 10.91 -10.64
CA PRO A 630 -1.45 10.07 -11.83
C PRO A 630 -1.75 8.60 -11.53
N VAL A 631 -2.68 8.01 -12.27
CA VAL A 631 -3.05 6.58 -12.24
C VAL A 631 -2.88 6.00 -13.63
N LEU A 632 -2.35 4.79 -13.73
CA LEU A 632 -2.18 4.04 -14.98
C LEU A 632 -3.37 3.12 -15.23
N LEU A 633 -3.67 2.89 -16.51
CA LEU A 633 -4.71 2.00 -17.03
C LEU A 633 -4.07 1.00 -18.00
N PHE A 634 -4.47 -0.27 -17.92
CA PHE A 634 -4.17 -1.32 -18.89
C PHE A 634 -5.44 -2.15 -19.11
N GLY A 635 -5.71 -2.58 -20.35
CA GLY A 635 -6.88 -3.41 -20.63
C GLY A 635 -7.04 -3.80 -22.10
N ALA A 636 -8.17 -4.43 -22.41
CA ALA A 636 -8.59 -4.64 -23.79
C ALA A 636 -8.90 -3.28 -24.44
N GLY A 637 -8.34 -3.04 -25.63
CA GLY A 637 -8.47 -1.80 -26.40
C GLY A 637 -9.57 -1.83 -27.45
N GLY A 638 -9.54 -0.85 -28.35
CA GLY A 638 -10.48 -0.73 -29.47
C GLY A 638 -11.72 0.11 -29.15
N GLN A 639 -12.80 -0.13 -29.89
CA GLN A 639 -14.04 0.67 -29.78
C GLN A 639 -14.96 0.25 -28.62
N LEU A 640 -14.80 -0.96 -28.09
CA LEU A 640 -15.71 -1.55 -27.09
C LEU A 640 -15.16 -1.51 -25.66
N VAL A 641 -14.14 -0.69 -25.40
CA VAL A 641 -13.48 -0.56 -24.08
C VAL A 641 -14.48 -0.27 -22.96
N GLU A 642 -15.42 0.66 -23.18
CA GLU A 642 -16.41 1.06 -22.17
C GLU A 642 -17.44 -0.04 -21.87
N VAL A 643 -17.65 -0.96 -22.82
CA VAL A 643 -18.68 -2.01 -22.74
C VAL A 643 -18.16 -3.22 -21.96
N PHE A 644 -16.94 -3.69 -22.26
CA PHE A 644 -16.39 -4.88 -21.62
C PHE A 644 -15.82 -4.64 -20.23
N ARG A 645 -15.42 -3.39 -19.92
CA ARG A 645 -14.80 -3.00 -18.63
C ARG A 645 -13.62 -3.89 -18.21
N ASP A 646 -12.95 -4.50 -19.18
CA ASP A 646 -11.78 -5.34 -18.94
C ASP A 646 -10.53 -4.47 -18.76
N ARG A 647 -10.37 -3.94 -17.54
CA ARG A 647 -9.31 -2.98 -17.20
C ARG A 647 -8.69 -3.27 -15.84
N ALA A 648 -7.41 -2.97 -15.72
CA ALA A 648 -6.66 -2.90 -14.49
C ALA A 648 -6.13 -1.47 -14.28
N LEU A 649 -6.11 -1.03 -13.02
CA LEU A 649 -5.54 0.24 -12.60
C LEU A 649 -4.32 0.01 -11.72
N ALA A 650 -3.33 0.90 -11.82
CA ALA A 650 -2.14 0.85 -10.99
C ALA A 650 -1.55 2.25 -10.73
N LEU A 651 -0.81 2.39 -9.64
CA LEU A 651 -0.07 3.61 -9.34
C LEU A 651 1.34 3.55 -9.95
N PRO A 652 1.82 4.63 -10.60
CA PRO A 652 3.22 4.76 -10.97
C PRO A 652 4.08 5.08 -9.72
N PRO A 653 5.39 4.72 -9.71
CA PRO A 653 6.10 3.98 -10.75
C PRO A 653 5.77 2.47 -10.74
N LEU A 654 5.81 1.84 -11.92
CA LEU A 654 5.78 0.39 -12.08
C LEU A 654 7.20 -0.19 -12.16
N ASN A 655 7.35 -1.40 -11.61
CA ASN A 655 8.43 -2.31 -11.96
C ASN A 655 7.85 -3.48 -12.78
N THR A 656 8.71 -4.41 -13.22
CA THR A 656 8.30 -5.54 -14.07
C THR A 656 7.26 -6.43 -13.39
N THR A 657 7.44 -6.76 -12.11
CA THR A 657 6.50 -7.55 -11.32
C THR A 657 5.11 -6.91 -11.24
N LEU A 658 5.05 -5.60 -10.98
CA LEU A 658 3.80 -4.85 -10.89
C LEU A 658 3.11 -4.73 -12.26
N ALA A 659 3.88 -4.55 -13.33
CA ALA A 659 3.36 -4.53 -14.69
C ALA A 659 2.77 -5.89 -15.11
N GLN A 660 3.44 -7.00 -14.80
CA GLN A 660 2.91 -8.35 -15.06
C GLN A 660 1.61 -8.59 -14.32
N ARG A 661 1.53 -8.22 -13.04
CA ARG A 661 0.29 -8.35 -12.24
C ARG A 661 -0.84 -7.49 -12.77
N MET A 662 -0.53 -6.30 -13.28
CA MET A 662 -1.51 -5.43 -13.91
C MET A 662 -2.09 -6.09 -15.17
N ILE A 663 -1.26 -6.79 -15.95
CA ILE A 663 -1.72 -7.58 -17.10
C ILE A 663 -2.59 -8.75 -16.63
N GLU A 664 -2.13 -9.52 -15.63
CA GLU A 664 -2.80 -10.72 -15.10
C GLU A 664 -4.21 -10.48 -14.56
N GLN A 665 -4.49 -9.26 -14.09
CA GLN A 665 -5.80 -8.85 -13.57
C GLN A 665 -6.88 -8.73 -14.66
N THR A 666 -6.48 -8.71 -15.92
CA THR A 666 -7.40 -8.56 -17.05
C THR A 666 -7.86 -9.92 -17.59
N THR A 667 -9.06 -9.95 -18.14
CA THR A 667 -9.59 -11.11 -18.86
C THR A 667 -8.81 -11.36 -20.15
N ILE A 668 -8.40 -10.29 -20.85
CA ILE A 668 -7.60 -10.36 -22.09
C ILE A 668 -6.27 -11.08 -21.88
N HIS A 669 -5.70 -11.09 -20.68
CA HIS A 669 -4.52 -11.90 -20.32
C HIS A 669 -4.64 -13.37 -20.73
N LYS A 670 -5.83 -13.97 -20.55
CA LYS A 670 -6.06 -15.36 -20.95
C LYS A 670 -5.89 -15.55 -22.46
N ALA A 671 -6.29 -14.55 -23.26
CA ALA A 671 -6.10 -14.57 -24.71
C ALA A 671 -4.64 -14.29 -25.11
N LEU A 672 -3.94 -13.42 -24.37
CA LEU A 672 -2.52 -13.11 -24.59
C LEU A 672 -1.60 -14.34 -24.40
N LYS A 673 -2.01 -15.30 -23.55
CA LYS A 673 -1.33 -16.60 -23.37
C LYS A 673 -1.50 -17.57 -24.54
N GLY A 674 -2.30 -17.24 -25.55
CA GLY A 674 -2.60 -18.09 -26.70
C GLY A 674 -3.90 -18.86 -26.51
N VAL A 675 -4.83 -18.70 -27.45
CA VAL A 675 -6.13 -19.40 -27.48
C VAL A 675 -6.44 -19.86 -28.90
N ARG A 676 -7.07 -21.05 -29.03
CA ARG A 676 -7.59 -21.58 -30.30
C ARG A 676 -6.57 -21.58 -31.45
N GLY A 677 -5.33 -21.97 -31.18
CA GLY A 677 -4.26 -22.08 -32.19
C GLY A 677 -3.46 -20.79 -32.46
N ARG A 678 -3.77 -19.67 -31.79
CA ARG A 678 -2.90 -18.47 -31.82
C ARG A 678 -1.71 -18.63 -30.89
N ALA A 679 -0.54 -18.21 -31.35
CA ALA A 679 0.67 -18.13 -30.53
C ALA A 679 0.54 -17.05 -29.43
N PRO A 680 1.23 -17.21 -28.29
CA PRO A 680 1.25 -16.22 -27.22
C PRO A 680 1.94 -14.93 -27.66
N VAL A 681 1.51 -13.81 -27.06
CA VAL A 681 2.22 -12.52 -27.13
C VAL A 681 3.44 -12.57 -26.21
N ASP A 682 4.51 -11.84 -26.54
CA ASP A 682 5.64 -11.63 -25.62
C ASP A 682 5.19 -10.76 -24.42
N LEU A 683 4.73 -11.43 -23.36
CA LEU A 683 4.30 -10.80 -22.12
C LEU A 683 5.44 -10.07 -21.40
N ALA A 684 6.70 -10.49 -21.59
CA ALA A 684 7.84 -9.82 -20.99
C ALA A 684 8.12 -8.48 -21.69
N ALA A 685 8.03 -8.43 -23.02
CA ALA A 685 8.09 -7.18 -23.78
C ALA A 685 6.94 -6.23 -23.40
N LEU A 686 5.72 -6.73 -23.26
CA LEU A 686 4.57 -5.93 -22.83
C LEU A 686 4.77 -5.34 -21.43
N ALA A 687 5.28 -6.13 -20.49
CA ALA A 687 5.58 -5.66 -19.14
C ALA A 687 6.68 -4.57 -19.14
N ARG A 688 7.73 -4.71 -19.97
CA ARG A 688 8.77 -3.67 -20.15
C ARG A 688 8.18 -2.38 -20.70
N LEU A 689 7.29 -2.47 -21.70
CA LEU A 689 6.61 -1.31 -22.27
C LEU A 689 5.75 -0.59 -21.22
N LEU A 690 5.02 -1.31 -20.36
CA LEU A 690 4.27 -0.71 -19.25
C LEU A 690 5.18 0.01 -18.24
N VAL A 691 6.37 -0.53 -17.97
CA VAL A 691 7.37 0.13 -17.11
C VAL A 691 7.89 1.43 -17.77
N GLN A 692 8.18 1.42 -19.08
CA GLN A 692 8.59 2.60 -19.83
C GLN A 692 7.47 3.67 -19.86
N PHE A 693 6.23 3.25 -20.09
CA PHE A 693 5.06 4.13 -20.05
C PHE A 693 4.86 4.72 -18.65
N SER A 694 5.05 3.92 -17.60
CA SER A 694 5.03 4.41 -16.23
C SER A 694 6.12 5.44 -15.96
N GLN A 695 7.33 5.23 -16.48
CA GLN A 695 8.45 6.18 -16.37
C GLN A 695 8.13 7.51 -17.07
N LEU A 696 7.54 7.46 -18.27
CA LEU A 696 7.08 8.63 -19.00
C LEU A 696 6.10 9.47 -18.16
N VAL A 697 5.09 8.84 -17.58
CA VAL A 697 4.07 9.52 -16.75
C VAL A 697 4.70 10.16 -15.50
N VAL A 698 5.67 9.48 -14.87
CA VAL A 698 6.38 9.98 -13.69
C VAL A 698 7.23 11.21 -14.01
N GLU A 699 7.98 11.15 -15.10
CA GLU A 699 8.97 12.19 -15.45
C GLU A 699 8.29 13.39 -16.13
N GLN A 700 7.27 13.19 -16.97
CA GLN A 700 6.60 14.23 -17.74
C GLN A 700 5.33 14.74 -17.04
N ARG A 701 5.50 15.37 -15.86
CA ARG A 701 4.40 15.82 -14.97
C ARG A 701 3.42 16.84 -15.58
N TRP A 702 3.77 17.45 -16.71
CA TRP A 702 2.87 18.36 -17.43
C TRP A 702 1.74 17.63 -18.17
N ILE A 703 1.87 16.32 -18.37
CA ILE A 703 0.84 15.46 -18.94
C ILE A 703 -0.27 15.28 -17.89
N LYS A 704 -1.47 15.71 -18.25
CA LYS A 704 -2.71 15.52 -17.46
C LYS A 704 -3.37 14.19 -17.82
N GLU A 705 -3.34 13.82 -19.09
CA GLU A 705 -3.97 12.59 -19.59
C GLU A 705 -3.14 12.08 -20.77
N ILE A 706 -2.93 10.77 -20.86
CA ILE A 706 -2.26 10.14 -21.99
C ILE A 706 -2.90 8.79 -22.28
N ASP A 707 -3.25 8.53 -23.53
CA ASP A 707 -3.86 7.27 -23.95
C ASP A 707 -3.19 6.74 -25.21
N ILE A 708 -2.91 5.44 -25.23
CA ILE A 708 -2.51 4.65 -26.39
C ILE A 708 -3.68 3.70 -26.68
N ASN A 709 -4.50 4.03 -27.67
CA ASN A 709 -5.63 3.19 -28.07
C ASN A 709 -5.89 3.27 -29.58
N PRO A 710 -5.63 2.19 -30.36
CA PRO A 710 -5.14 0.90 -29.90
C PRO A 710 -3.60 0.83 -29.81
N LEU A 711 -3.13 0.11 -28.79
CA LEU A 711 -1.82 -0.55 -28.80
C LEU A 711 -2.02 -1.96 -29.38
N LEU A 712 -1.43 -2.24 -30.54
CA LEU A 712 -1.50 -3.56 -31.14
C LEU A 712 -0.47 -4.49 -30.49
N ALA A 713 -0.90 -5.67 -30.06
CA ALA A 713 -0.04 -6.74 -29.57
C ALA A 713 -0.25 -8.01 -30.41
N ALA A 714 0.70 -8.28 -31.30
CA ALA A 714 0.79 -9.46 -32.15
C ALA A 714 1.77 -10.49 -31.53
N PRO A 715 1.61 -11.78 -31.84
CA PRO A 715 2.60 -12.80 -31.51
C PRO A 715 3.97 -12.44 -32.12
N ALA A 716 5.06 -12.83 -31.45
CA ALA A 716 6.39 -12.60 -31.97
C ALA A 716 6.53 -13.20 -33.38
N PRO A 717 7.12 -12.48 -34.36
CA PRO A 717 7.26 -13.00 -35.71
C PRO A 717 8.07 -14.30 -35.70
N SER A 718 7.64 -15.28 -36.50
CA SER A 718 8.49 -16.40 -36.90
C SER A 718 9.73 -15.83 -37.60
N ALA A 719 10.90 -16.37 -37.25
CA ALA A 719 12.20 -15.92 -37.77
C ALA A 719 12.17 -15.78 -39.30
N GLY A 720 12.21 -14.55 -39.82
CA GLY A 720 12.24 -14.28 -41.26
C GLY A 720 11.45 -13.07 -41.77
N THR A 721 10.64 -12.39 -40.94
CA THR A 721 9.95 -11.14 -41.36
C THR A 721 10.67 -9.91 -40.80
N ALA A 722 11.12 -9.02 -41.69
CA ALA A 722 11.77 -7.77 -41.33
C ALA A 722 10.70 -6.72 -40.96
N GLY A 723 10.45 -6.57 -39.66
CA GLY A 723 9.58 -5.55 -39.07
C GLY A 723 9.52 -5.77 -37.56
N GLY A 724 9.97 -4.78 -36.78
CA GLY A 724 10.26 -4.89 -35.36
C GLY A 724 9.13 -5.40 -34.47
N GLU A 725 9.52 -5.83 -33.26
CA GLU A 725 8.74 -6.15 -32.06
C GLU A 725 7.21 -6.14 -32.23
N GLY A 726 6.55 -7.28 -31.98
CA GLY A 726 5.10 -7.47 -32.17
C GLY A 726 4.18 -6.56 -31.34
N ILE A 727 4.67 -5.51 -30.68
CA ILE A 727 3.89 -4.56 -29.89
C ILE A 727 4.10 -3.15 -30.42
N ILE A 728 3.04 -2.48 -30.89
CA ILE A 728 3.15 -1.17 -31.53
C ILE A 728 1.95 -0.26 -31.24
N ALA A 729 2.20 1.00 -30.92
CA ALA A 729 1.18 2.04 -30.75
C ALA A 729 0.67 2.53 -32.11
N LEU A 730 -0.60 2.26 -32.42
CA LEU A 730 -1.26 2.68 -33.64
C LEU A 730 -1.87 4.09 -33.52
N ASP A 731 -2.31 4.46 -32.33
CA ASP A 731 -2.79 5.80 -32.00
C ASP A 731 -2.29 6.25 -30.63
N ALA A 732 -2.22 7.56 -30.43
CA ALA A 732 -1.76 8.18 -29.20
C ALA A 732 -2.42 9.55 -29.02
N ARG A 733 -2.83 9.85 -27.78
CA ARG A 733 -3.40 11.13 -27.37
C ARG A 733 -2.72 11.60 -26.09
N ILE A 734 -2.23 12.83 -26.06
CA ILE A 734 -1.66 13.47 -24.87
C ILE A 734 -2.35 14.81 -24.64
N VAL A 735 -2.94 14.96 -23.45
CA VAL A 735 -3.52 16.20 -22.93
C VAL A 735 -2.62 16.74 -21.82
N LEU A 736 -2.33 18.04 -21.88
CA LEU A 736 -1.53 18.73 -20.89
C LEU A 736 -2.39 19.46 -19.87
N HIS A 737 -1.80 19.77 -18.72
CA HIS A 737 -2.39 20.73 -17.79
C HIS A 737 -2.55 22.11 -18.44
N GLY A 738 -3.54 22.88 -17.97
CA GLY A 738 -3.81 24.23 -18.47
C GLY A 738 -2.57 25.15 -18.43
N PRO A 739 -2.51 26.15 -19.32
CA PRO A 739 -1.38 27.09 -19.39
C PRO A 739 -1.23 27.94 -18.11
N ASP A 740 -2.32 28.10 -17.37
CA ASP A 740 -2.44 28.80 -16.09
C ASP A 740 -1.91 27.98 -14.89
N VAL A 741 -1.71 26.67 -15.05
CA VAL A 741 -1.19 25.80 -13.99
C VAL A 741 0.34 25.94 -13.93
N GLY A 742 0.84 26.44 -12.80
CA GLY A 742 2.27 26.48 -12.48
C GLY A 742 2.82 25.14 -11.99
N GLU A 743 4.14 24.95 -12.03
CA GLU A 743 4.80 23.69 -11.65
C GLU A 743 4.51 23.25 -10.20
N ALA A 744 4.40 24.21 -9.28
CA ALA A 744 4.07 23.97 -7.88
C ALA A 744 2.63 23.44 -7.66
N GLN A 745 1.73 23.68 -8.62
CA GLN A 745 0.33 23.24 -8.59
C GLN A 745 0.13 21.89 -9.27
N LEU A 746 1.15 21.35 -9.95
CA LEU A 746 1.04 20.04 -10.58
C LEU A 746 0.76 18.96 -9.53
N PRO A 747 -0.12 17.99 -9.83
CA PRO A 747 -0.36 16.86 -8.95
C PRO A 747 0.94 16.21 -8.49
N LYS A 748 1.00 15.86 -7.21
CA LYS A 748 2.11 15.08 -6.66
C LYS A 748 1.81 13.61 -6.88
N LEU A 749 2.86 12.82 -7.10
CA LEU A 749 2.75 11.37 -7.11
C LEU A 749 2.46 10.87 -5.70
N ALA A 750 1.54 9.92 -5.56
CA ALA A 750 1.26 9.25 -4.30
C ALA A 750 2.46 8.44 -3.76
N ILE A 751 3.36 8.01 -4.66
CA ILE A 751 4.58 7.27 -4.35
C ILE A 751 5.76 8.06 -4.92
N ARG A 752 6.79 8.32 -4.10
CA ARG A 752 8.00 8.97 -4.59
C ARG A 752 8.74 8.06 -5.59
N PRO A 753 9.06 8.55 -6.80
CA PRO A 753 9.80 7.78 -7.77
C PRO A 753 11.28 7.66 -7.40
N TYR A 754 11.99 6.79 -8.13
CA TYR A 754 13.44 6.64 -7.97
C TYR A 754 14.16 7.99 -8.13
N PRO A 755 14.94 8.45 -7.12
CA PRO A 755 15.51 9.78 -7.12
C PRO A 755 16.79 9.85 -7.97
N VAL A 756 16.59 9.93 -9.28
CA VAL A 756 17.67 9.96 -10.30
C VAL A 756 18.70 11.08 -10.08
N GLN A 757 18.32 12.17 -9.43
CA GLN A 757 19.21 13.30 -9.13
C GLN A 757 20.39 12.94 -8.21
N TYR A 758 20.29 11.84 -7.46
CA TYR A 758 21.36 11.38 -6.57
C TYR A 758 22.26 10.30 -7.21
N VAL A 759 22.09 10.03 -8.51
CA VAL A 759 22.95 9.14 -9.29
C VAL A 759 24.13 9.94 -9.85
N SER A 760 25.36 9.55 -9.51
CA SER A 760 26.54 10.18 -10.08
C SER A 760 27.74 9.24 -10.12
N ALA A 761 28.58 9.37 -11.13
CA ALA A 761 29.92 8.80 -11.11
C ALA A 761 30.77 9.48 -10.01
N TRP A 762 31.64 8.70 -9.36
CA TRP A 762 32.61 9.20 -8.40
C TRP A 762 33.90 8.39 -8.48
N THR A 763 35.03 9.05 -8.25
CA THR A 763 36.34 8.40 -8.23
C THR A 763 36.91 8.45 -6.82
N SER A 764 37.26 7.28 -6.29
CA SER A 764 37.85 7.17 -4.96
C SER A 764 39.24 7.79 -4.89
N LYS A 765 39.72 8.02 -3.66
CA LYS A 765 41.09 8.54 -3.42
C LYS A 765 42.19 7.65 -4.02
N THR A 766 41.90 6.37 -4.24
CA THR A 766 42.81 5.40 -4.84
C THR A 766 42.63 5.29 -6.37
N GLY A 767 41.89 6.21 -7.01
CA GLY A 767 41.68 6.24 -8.45
C GLY A 767 40.60 5.28 -9.00
N MET A 768 39.92 4.53 -8.13
CA MET A 768 38.88 3.59 -8.56
C MET A 768 37.58 4.32 -8.91
N ALA A 769 37.09 4.14 -10.13
CA ALA A 769 35.81 4.65 -10.61
C ALA A 769 34.65 3.79 -10.11
N VAL A 770 33.63 4.44 -9.57
CA VAL A 770 32.41 3.82 -9.05
C VAL A 770 31.20 4.69 -9.40
N THR A 771 29.99 4.12 -9.29
CA THR A 771 28.74 4.87 -9.33
C THR A 771 28.14 4.90 -7.93
N ILE A 772 27.78 6.09 -7.44
CA ILE A 772 27.00 6.24 -6.22
C ILE A 772 25.57 6.54 -6.63
N ARG A 773 24.63 5.73 -6.16
CA ARG A 773 23.21 5.85 -6.52
C ARG A 773 22.30 5.40 -5.38
N PRO A 774 21.03 5.83 -5.34
CA PRO A 774 20.04 5.23 -4.47
C PRO A 774 19.89 3.72 -4.74
N ILE A 775 19.66 2.95 -3.68
CA ILE A 775 19.35 1.51 -3.74
C ILE A 775 18.04 1.28 -4.48
N ARG A 776 17.90 0.12 -5.12
CA ARG A 776 16.69 -0.32 -5.81
C ARG A 776 16.27 -1.71 -5.32
N PRO A 777 14.99 -2.10 -5.49
CA PRO A 777 14.55 -3.45 -5.16
C PRO A 777 15.40 -4.55 -5.83
N GLU A 778 15.86 -4.32 -7.07
CA GLU A 778 16.65 -5.28 -7.84
C GLU A 778 18.08 -5.48 -7.31
N ASP A 779 18.53 -4.68 -6.33
CA ASP A 779 19.85 -4.82 -5.71
C ASP A 779 19.92 -5.98 -4.68
N GLU A 780 18.79 -6.64 -4.36
CA GLU A 780 18.75 -7.73 -3.37
C GLU A 780 19.82 -8.82 -3.60
N PRO A 781 20.02 -9.35 -4.83
CA PRO A 781 21.07 -10.35 -5.07
C PRO A 781 22.49 -9.81 -4.87
N LEU A 782 22.72 -8.53 -5.19
CA LEU A 782 24.00 -7.86 -4.96
C LEU A 782 24.24 -7.64 -3.45
N MET A 783 23.17 -7.40 -2.68
CA MET A 783 23.24 -7.28 -1.23
C MET A 783 23.54 -8.61 -0.55
N VAL A 784 23.06 -9.75 -1.07
CA VAL A 784 23.47 -11.09 -0.61
C VAL A 784 25.00 -11.23 -0.73
N ARG A 785 25.56 -10.92 -1.91
CA ARG A 785 27.00 -10.98 -2.17
C ARG A 785 27.79 -10.01 -1.28
N PHE A 786 27.29 -8.78 -1.11
CA PHE A 786 27.90 -7.80 -0.23
C PHE A 786 27.98 -8.31 1.22
N HIS A 787 26.88 -8.86 1.75
CA HIS A 787 26.82 -9.43 3.11
C HIS A 787 27.75 -10.64 3.33
N ALA A 788 28.12 -11.35 2.27
CA ALA A 788 29.07 -12.45 2.32
C ALA A 788 30.51 -11.97 2.55
N THR A 789 30.82 -10.73 2.19
CA THR A 789 32.16 -10.12 2.34
C THR A 789 32.39 -9.46 3.70
N LEU A 790 31.36 -9.42 4.56
CA LEU A 790 31.42 -8.73 5.86
C LEU A 790 31.98 -9.63 6.96
N SER A 791 32.94 -9.10 7.72
CA SER A 791 33.42 -9.70 8.97
C SER A 791 32.36 -9.65 10.07
N GLU A 792 32.46 -10.55 11.05
CA GLU A 792 31.58 -10.53 12.24
C GLU A 792 31.74 -9.24 13.05
N GLU A 793 32.95 -8.66 13.06
CA GLU A 793 33.22 -7.36 13.70
C GLU A 793 32.45 -6.23 13.00
N SER A 794 32.55 -6.13 11.67
CA SER A 794 31.80 -5.11 10.90
C SER A 794 30.28 -5.24 11.09
N VAL A 795 29.76 -6.47 11.18
CA VAL A 795 28.34 -6.73 11.47
C VAL A 795 27.98 -6.29 12.90
N TYR A 796 28.76 -6.69 13.90
CA TYR A 796 28.52 -6.30 15.29
C TYR A 796 28.57 -4.78 15.46
N MET A 797 29.57 -4.12 14.86
CA MET A 797 29.72 -2.67 14.92
C MET A 797 28.57 -1.90 14.27
N ARG A 798 27.87 -2.51 13.30
CA ARG A 798 26.72 -1.90 12.60
C ARG A 798 25.39 -2.19 13.29
N TYR A 799 25.17 -3.41 13.75
CA TYR A 799 23.88 -3.90 14.24
C TYR A 799 23.81 -4.04 15.76
N PHE A 800 24.91 -3.81 16.48
CA PHE A 800 25.02 -3.87 17.94
C PHE A 800 24.81 -5.28 18.51
N HIS A 801 24.72 -6.30 17.64
CA HIS A 801 24.65 -7.71 17.98
C HIS A 801 25.14 -8.57 16.80
N TYR A 802 25.45 -9.83 17.07
CA TYR A 802 25.80 -10.80 16.03
C TYR A 802 24.54 -11.30 15.33
N ILE A 803 24.58 -11.33 13.99
CA ILE A 803 23.53 -11.89 13.14
C ILE A 803 24.18 -12.93 12.25
N GLN A 804 23.66 -14.16 12.26
CA GLN A 804 24.18 -15.24 11.43
C GLN A 804 24.02 -14.94 9.94
N TYR A 805 24.93 -15.41 9.09
CA TYR A 805 24.93 -15.09 7.66
C TYR A 805 23.58 -15.42 6.98
N ASN A 806 23.04 -16.62 7.21
CA ASN A 806 21.73 -17.06 6.70
C ASN A 806 20.58 -16.10 7.10
N GLN A 807 20.60 -15.56 8.32
CA GLN A 807 19.63 -14.56 8.77
C GLN A 807 19.88 -13.19 8.11
N ARG A 808 21.14 -12.80 7.92
CA ARG A 808 21.50 -11.54 7.24
C ARG A 808 21.00 -11.52 5.79
N VAL A 809 21.11 -12.66 5.10
CA VAL A 809 20.75 -12.81 3.69
C VAL A 809 19.36 -13.42 3.47
N ALA A 810 18.54 -13.54 4.52
CA ALA A 810 17.17 -13.98 4.37
C ALA A 810 16.40 -13.03 3.43
N HIS A 811 15.69 -13.59 2.45
CA HIS A 811 14.96 -12.83 1.43
C HIS A 811 14.02 -11.78 2.06
N GLU A 812 13.19 -12.19 3.03
CA GLU A 812 12.25 -11.29 3.73
C GLU A 812 12.94 -10.09 4.39
N ARG A 813 14.19 -10.26 4.85
CA ARG A 813 14.98 -9.19 5.46
C ARG A 813 15.61 -8.30 4.40
N LEU A 814 16.24 -8.86 3.37
CA LEU A 814 16.91 -8.07 2.34
C LEU A 814 15.92 -7.29 1.48
N THR A 815 14.72 -7.83 1.23
CA THR A 815 13.68 -7.09 0.53
C THR A 815 13.30 -5.82 1.27
N ARG A 816 13.19 -5.82 2.60
CA ARG A 816 12.97 -4.60 3.41
C ARG A 816 14.10 -3.60 3.27
N LEU A 817 15.33 -4.09 3.16
CA LEU A 817 16.49 -3.23 3.05
C LEU A 817 16.67 -2.63 1.65
N CYS A 818 16.24 -3.34 0.59
CA CYS A 818 16.40 -2.89 -0.79
C CYS A 818 15.16 -2.12 -1.29
N PHE A 819 13.96 -2.56 -0.91
CA PHE A 819 12.70 -1.97 -1.35
C PHE A 819 12.22 -0.86 -0.40
N ILE A 820 13.05 0.17 -0.24
CA ILE A 820 12.78 1.30 0.65
C ILE A 820 11.67 2.22 0.11
N ASP A 821 11.03 2.98 1.00
CA ASP A 821 10.25 4.15 0.64
C ASP A 821 11.15 5.40 0.63
N TYR A 822 11.41 5.96 -0.55
CA TYR A 822 12.28 7.12 -0.72
C TYR A 822 11.79 8.39 0.00
N ASP A 823 10.54 8.43 0.46
CA ASP A 823 10.05 9.53 1.29
C ASP A 823 10.47 9.42 2.75
N ARG A 824 10.64 8.20 3.24
CA ARG A 824 11.02 7.90 4.63
C ARG A 824 12.50 7.63 4.78
N GLU A 825 13.08 6.94 3.81
CA GLU A 825 14.45 6.49 3.87
C GLU A 825 15.19 6.80 2.57
N MET A 826 16.47 7.12 2.69
CA MET A 826 17.38 7.19 1.56
C MET A 826 18.56 6.29 1.84
N ALA A 827 18.72 5.23 1.06
CA ALA A 827 19.92 4.40 1.08
C ALA A 827 20.70 4.59 -0.22
N LEU A 828 21.95 4.99 -0.11
CA LEU A 828 22.90 5.11 -1.21
C LEU A 828 23.84 3.91 -1.21
N VAL A 829 23.99 3.29 -2.38
CA VAL A 829 24.96 2.20 -2.62
C VAL A 829 26.12 2.74 -3.44
N VAL A 830 27.32 2.24 -3.13
CA VAL A 830 28.51 2.38 -3.98
C VAL A 830 28.59 1.15 -4.84
N GLU A 831 28.28 1.31 -6.13
CA GLU A 831 28.29 0.26 -7.13
C GLU A 831 29.56 0.34 -7.98
N ARG A 832 30.14 -0.82 -8.27
CA ARG A 832 31.23 -0.98 -9.22
C ARG A 832 30.87 -2.05 -10.24
N GLU A 833 31.13 -1.75 -11.50
CA GLU A 833 31.20 -2.73 -12.58
C GLU A 833 32.69 -3.05 -12.80
N ASP A 834 33.06 -4.33 -12.75
CA ASP A 834 34.43 -4.73 -13.02
C ASP A 834 34.73 -4.58 -14.53
N PRO A 835 35.73 -3.77 -14.94
CA PRO A 835 36.00 -3.53 -16.34
C PRO A 835 36.45 -4.77 -17.13
N LYS A 836 36.92 -5.82 -16.45
CA LYS A 836 37.43 -7.04 -17.08
C LYS A 836 36.37 -8.13 -17.18
N THR A 837 35.53 -8.27 -16.16
CA THR A 837 34.52 -9.34 -16.09
C THR A 837 33.10 -8.85 -16.40
N GLY A 838 32.85 -7.54 -16.38
CA GLY A 838 31.51 -6.96 -16.46
C GLY A 838 30.67 -7.23 -15.21
N GLU A 839 31.27 -7.75 -14.13
CA GLU A 839 30.52 -8.13 -12.93
C GLU A 839 30.20 -6.91 -12.07
N HIS A 840 28.95 -6.81 -11.63
CA HIS A 840 28.48 -5.76 -10.73
C HIS A 840 28.61 -6.17 -9.26
N ALA A 841 29.06 -5.24 -8.42
CA ALA A 841 29.15 -5.42 -6.98
C ALA A 841 28.81 -4.14 -6.21
N ILE A 842 28.18 -4.31 -5.05
CA ILE A 842 28.00 -3.25 -4.05
C ILE A 842 29.17 -3.31 -3.07
N LEU A 843 29.86 -2.18 -2.88
CA LEU A 843 31.07 -2.09 -2.05
C LEU A 843 30.81 -1.44 -0.68
N ALA A 844 29.79 -0.57 -0.62
CA ALA A 844 29.39 0.15 0.58
C ALA A 844 27.95 0.61 0.47
N ILE A 845 27.31 0.81 1.62
CA ILE A 845 25.95 1.35 1.74
C ILE A 845 25.90 2.40 2.86
N GLY A 846 25.23 3.52 2.59
CA GLY A 846 24.90 4.53 3.58
C GLY A 846 23.39 4.76 3.59
N ARG A 847 22.76 4.79 4.75
CA ARG A 847 21.33 4.99 4.94
C ARG A 847 21.07 6.25 5.77
N LEU A 848 20.01 6.97 5.42
CA LEU A 848 19.41 8.06 6.17
C LEU A 848 17.91 7.74 6.34
N SER A 849 17.45 7.52 7.56
CA SER A 849 16.08 7.14 7.88
C SER A 849 15.42 8.26 8.68
N LYS A 850 14.37 8.87 8.13
CA LYS A 850 13.64 9.98 8.79
C LYS A 850 12.90 9.45 10.00
N LEU A 851 13.05 10.13 11.14
CA LEU A 851 12.30 9.83 12.35
C LEU A 851 10.88 10.38 12.20
N HIS A 852 9.87 9.52 12.39
CA HIS A 852 8.48 9.82 12.07
C HIS A 852 8.00 11.11 12.75
N GLN A 853 7.34 11.98 11.97
CA GLN A 853 6.78 13.27 12.41
C GLN A 853 7.79 14.25 13.05
N THR A 854 9.09 14.02 12.87
CA THR A 854 10.13 14.96 13.26
C THR A 854 10.83 15.51 12.03
N ALA A 855 11.54 16.62 12.17
CA ALA A 855 12.49 17.10 11.16
C ALA A 855 13.88 16.48 11.37
N GLU A 856 13.97 15.27 11.93
CA GLU A 856 15.21 14.57 12.23
C GLU A 856 15.34 13.30 11.39
N ALA A 857 16.58 12.87 11.13
CA ALA A 857 16.85 11.55 10.56
C ALA A 857 18.05 10.89 11.22
N GLU A 858 18.02 9.57 11.32
CA GLU A 858 19.16 8.77 11.74
C GLU A 858 19.99 8.35 10.53
N PHE A 859 21.32 8.40 10.63
CA PHE A 859 22.20 7.84 9.61
C PHE A 859 22.88 6.55 10.05
N ALA A 860 23.17 5.69 9.08
CA ALA A 860 24.00 4.51 9.29
C ALA A 860 24.84 4.19 8.06
N ILE A 861 26.05 3.67 8.26
CA ILE A 861 26.99 3.36 7.17
C ILE A 861 27.61 2.00 7.41
N LEU A 862 27.76 1.24 6.32
CA LEU A 862 28.45 -0.04 6.29
C LEU A 862 29.31 -0.12 5.03
N VAL A 863 30.59 -0.41 5.21
CA VAL A 863 31.57 -0.57 4.12
C VAL A 863 32.14 -1.97 4.22
N SER A 864 32.20 -2.70 3.10
CA SER A 864 32.79 -4.03 3.06
C SER A 864 34.26 -3.96 3.50
N ASP A 865 34.71 -4.95 4.27
CA ASP A 865 36.01 -4.92 4.95
C ASP A 865 37.18 -4.71 3.97
N ALA A 866 37.13 -5.35 2.80
CA ALA A 866 38.13 -5.21 1.73
C ALA A 866 38.24 -3.79 1.14
N TRP A 867 37.23 -2.95 1.36
CA TRP A 867 37.09 -1.63 0.76
C TRP A 867 37.12 -0.48 1.79
N GLN A 868 37.41 -0.80 3.05
CA GLN A 868 37.66 0.21 4.08
C GLN A 868 38.93 1.02 3.75
N GLY A 869 38.97 2.29 4.16
CA GLY A 869 40.09 3.18 3.86
C GLY A 869 40.06 3.87 2.48
N HIS A 870 39.22 3.44 1.54
CA HIS A 870 39.08 4.05 0.21
C HIS A 870 38.30 5.38 0.18
N GLY A 871 37.76 5.81 1.34
CA GLY A 871 37.02 7.06 1.49
C GLY A 871 35.50 6.96 1.31
N PHE A 872 34.96 5.76 1.01
CA PHE A 872 33.53 5.56 0.78
C PHE A 872 32.63 6.02 1.92
N GLY A 873 32.97 5.68 3.17
CA GLY A 873 32.16 6.10 4.31
C GLY A 873 32.03 7.63 4.42
N GLY A 874 33.09 8.38 4.15
CA GLY A 874 33.05 9.85 4.19
C GLY A 874 32.29 10.47 3.03
N GLU A 875 32.40 9.87 1.85
CA GLU A 875 31.63 10.28 0.68
C GLU A 875 30.13 10.04 0.88
N LEU A 876 29.76 8.86 1.35
CA LEU A 876 28.37 8.50 1.66
C LEU A 876 27.79 9.45 2.71
N LEU A 877 28.48 9.65 3.85
CA LEU A 877 27.97 10.52 4.91
C LEU A 877 27.75 11.96 4.41
N ARG A 878 28.68 12.51 3.65
CA ARG A 878 28.53 13.87 3.09
C ARG A 878 27.34 13.98 2.15
N ARG A 879 27.09 12.96 1.32
CA ARG A 879 25.93 12.93 0.42
C ARG A 879 24.62 12.77 1.19
N LEU A 880 24.59 11.93 2.23
CA LEU A 880 23.42 11.82 3.11
C LEU A 880 23.13 13.13 3.84
N VAL A 881 24.15 13.87 4.27
CA VAL A 881 23.98 15.22 4.84
C VAL A 881 23.40 16.18 3.80
N GLN A 882 23.87 16.15 2.55
CA GLN A 882 23.29 16.97 1.48
C GLN A 882 21.82 16.60 1.21
N ILE A 883 21.52 15.31 1.12
CA ILE A 883 20.13 14.83 1.01
C ILE A 883 19.30 15.33 2.19
N GLY A 884 19.81 15.28 3.43
CA GLY A 884 19.11 15.82 4.58
C GLY A 884 18.75 17.30 4.44
N ARG A 885 19.62 18.11 3.83
CA ARG A 885 19.32 19.51 3.49
C ARG A 885 18.28 19.64 2.39
N ASP A 886 18.40 18.86 1.33
CA ASP A 886 17.44 18.85 0.21
C ASP A 886 16.03 18.43 0.68
N GLU A 887 15.97 17.52 1.66
CA GLU A 887 14.75 17.07 2.35
C GLU A 887 14.27 18.02 3.45
N LYS A 888 14.97 19.14 3.68
CA LYS A 888 14.66 20.17 4.70
C LYS A 888 14.59 19.61 6.13
N LEU A 889 15.47 18.67 6.46
CA LEU A 889 15.65 18.21 7.83
C LEU A 889 16.34 19.29 8.67
N GLU A 890 15.97 19.37 9.94
CA GLU A 890 16.59 20.25 10.93
C GLU A 890 17.82 19.60 11.55
N ARG A 891 17.81 18.27 11.74
CA ARG A 891 18.94 17.54 12.37
C ARG A 891 19.19 16.16 11.78
N ILE A 892 20.43 15.72 11.84
CA ILE A 892 20.82 14.33 11.60
C ILE A 892 21.49 13.78 12.86
N VAL A 893 21.07 12.59 13.27
CA VAL A 893 21.56 11.90 14.47
C VAL A 893 22.12 10.51 14.15
N ALA A 894 22.90 9.94 15.05
CA ALA A 894 23.22 8.51 15.05
C ALA A 894 23.68 8.04 16.42
N THR A 895 23.42 6.77 16.70
CA THR A 895 23.99 6.07 17.87
C THR A 895 25.20 5.24 17.41
N ILE A 896 26.32 5.37 18.11
CA ILE A 896 27.60 4.74 17.74
C ILE A 896 28.17 4.02 18.96
N LEU A 897 28.52 2.74 18.83
CA LEU A 897 29.21 1.99 19.89
C LEU A 897 30.52 2.67 20.31
N ALA A 898 30.83 2.67 21.61
CA ALA A 898 32.07 3.25 22.11
C ALA A 898 33.34 2.63 21.49
N GLY A 899 33.29 1.36 21.09
CA GLY A 899 34.39 0.66 20.40
C GLY A 899 34.57 1.05 18.93
N ASN A 900 33.58 1.69 18.29
CA ASN A 900 33.64 2.04 16.86
C ASN A 900 34.39 3.36 16.63
N VAL A 901 35.70 3.35 16.86
CA VAL A 901 36.59 4.53 16.74
C VAL A 901 36.58 5.08 15.31
N ALA A 902 36.48 4.22 14.30
CA ALA A 902 36.42 4.62 12.90
C ALA A 902 35.19 5.49 12.60
N MET A 903 34.00 5.07 13.03
CA MET A 903 32.76 5.84 12.84
C MET A 903 32.74 7.13 13.66
N GLN A 904 33.31 7.13 14.88
CA GLN A 904 33.48 8.36 15.66
C GLN A 904 34.40 9.36 14.94
N GLY A 905 35.54 8.90 14.41
CA GLY A 905 36.47 9.72 13.65
C GLY A 905 35.83 10.26 12.36
N LEU A 906 35.05 9.43 11.67
CA LEU A 906 34.29 9.81 10.49
C LEU A 906 33.29 10.93 10.79
N SER A 907 32.47 10.74 11.83
CA SER A 907 31.43 11.68 12.26
C SER A 907 32.04 13.05 12.62
N ARG A 908 33.13 13.09 13.40
CA ARG A 908 33.84 14.34 13.72
C ARG A 908 34.34 15.06 12.47
N LYS A 909 34.91 14.33 11.50
CA LYS A 909 35.41 14.91 10.25
C LYS A 909 34.31 15.50 9.36
N THR A 910 33.07 15.06 9.52
CA THR A 910 31.90 15.58 8.80
C THR A 910 31.09 16.61 9.59
N GLY A 911 31.59 17.04 10.75
CA GLY A 911 31.00 18.13 11.55
C GLY A 911 30.04 17.71 12.65
N PHE A 912 29.83 16.40 12.87
CA PHE A 912 28.95 15.93 13.95
C PHE A 912 29.58 16.17 15.33
N LYS A 913 28.74 16.60 16.27
CA LYS A 913 29.08 16.67 17.70
C LYS A 913 28.80 15.32 18.34
N LEU A 914 29.77 14.77 19.05
CA LEU A 914 29.64 13.49 19.74
C LEU A 914 29.48 13.72 21.25
N LYS A 915 28.41 13.18 21.83
CA LYS A 915 28.19 13.14 23.28
C LYS A 915 28.17 11.69 23.74
N ARG A 916 28.98 11.36 24.75
CA ARG A 916 28.98 10.02 25.34
C ARG A 916 27.72 9.82 26.19
N VAL A 917 27.03 8.71 25.99
CA VAL A 917 25.87 8.27 26.76
C VAL A 917 26.11 6.80 27.12
N GLU A 918 26.37 6.52 28.39
CA GLU A 918 26.71 5.17 28.87
C GLU A 918 27.87 4.49 28.08
N SER A 919 27.59 3.37 27.41
CA SER A 919 28.53 2.60 26.56
C SER A 919 28.52 3.01 25.09
N GLU A 920 27.86 4.12 24.74
CA GLU A 920 27.63 4.58 23.38
C GLU A 920 27.97 6.06 23.22
N PHE A 921 28.03 6.52 21.98
CA PHE A 921 28.12 7.93 21.59
C PHE A 921 26.91 8.30 20.75
N HIS A 922 26.26 9.39 21.11
CA HIS A 922 25.24 10.03 20.30
C HIS A 922 25.93 11.09 19.43
N ALA A 923 25.86 10.93 18.12
CA ALA A 923 26.28 11.91 17.13
C ALA A 923 25.10 12.80 16.76
N GLU A 924 25.31 14.11 16.70
CA GLU A 924 24.29 15.08 16.27
C GLU A 924 24.91 16.13 15.33
N LEU A 925 24.23 16.41 14.23
CA LEU A 925 24.51 17.51 13.31
C LEU A 925 23.24 18.34 13.14
N ASP A 926 23.36 19.62 13.44
CA ASP A 926 22.31 20.62 13.22
C ASP A 926 22.42 21.15 11.78
N LEU A 927 21.34 20.98 11.00
CA LEU A 927 21.23 21.43 9.61
C LEU A 927 20.49 22.78 9.50
N SER A 928 19.92 23.30 10.58
CA SER A 928 19.24 24.60 10.61
C SER A 928 20.20 25.79 10.47
N ARG A 929 21.51 25.52 10.63
CA ARG A 929 22.59 26.50 10.50
C ARG A 929 23.36 26.23 9.20
N PRO A 930 23.64 27.28 8.39
CA PRO A 930 24.31 27.14 7.10
C PRO A 930 25.70 26.50 7.19
#